data_AF-A0AA39P8N2-F1
#
_entry.id   AF-A0AA39P8N2-F1
#
_cell.length_a   1.000
_cell.length_b   1.000
_cell.length_c   1.000
_cell.angle_alpha   90.00
_cell.angle_beta   90.00
_cell.angle_gamma   90.00
#
_symmetry.space_group_name_H-M   'P 1'
#
loop_
_entity.id
_entity.type
_entity.pdbx_description
1 polymer ?
#
loop_
_entity_poly.entity_id
_entity_poly.type
_entity_poly.pdbx_seq_one_letter_code
_entity_poly.pdbx_strand_id
1 'polypeptide(L)'
;MAASYPPLHIAPLPSGDLSGVSLLDDHESSKPETRIFYGGRRRISVAVIVPGILTFIASAGLASTLLIWLRSHRVESHLSREDPYFLEAIVAIEGTKAPRRLDDGSLESDTTMYGLAMSAVSAQVVALTVPFLLCLLGYRLASMWILAQENERQGSMPTAAQYGLLVKLCGSANLFSAYEAVRYLNRGRERRSRAPSSLIVALTILVLAITLNHLLSAADLWLHTTASTFLHISMTKIDAESLPATGTKVNLTTCPGPTASEYVDPSMPRLYNNCAHFTRVNNLTPLANTNRWGTVGMIAEGLAVTGNSSSTSRSVMVDDMAVLGPRTMPDNVDKLTFNSFGLVAHCQPVVDCLVNYTPQTMFYCPSLNPPYNASTLDTIAASGFNRIDMLNLTNNAWSSDISRINIGIDGGYPLDSVLNPYGARVSLSWVDNGAGDTAFPANGTPGWYVKGIPFTTAIYWYTSTCTMSAYNVSLSYSTLDGDGRYALTNPRVLSNFNTTSAIFAALDPMYQTNLVDYLKYTLRTSLAFPTETFITVLSRNMSYAAMGFASPLFERDVSTGGNSFQLRSASRYPLAPLSTVLAILYSYAFLALVITASSVMLSSREIIVTKDGGKEHRVTTIELVQLRLTNALASIAERFVDPARPELLLETSAVDMFHEHPHAKRLGVVMKDCEGEDEAGMVRRTQSLRVESVERRLTRRSDSTMTIVETV
;
A
#
# COMPACT_ATOMS: atom_id res chain seq x y z
N MET A 1 -31.09 -55.36 52.99
CA MET A 1 -31.08 -56.41 51.93
C MET A 1 -30.41 -55.85 50.69
N ALA A 2 -29.30 -56.46 50.26
CA ALA A 2 -28.47 -55.98 49.16
C ALA A 2 -28.95 -56.57 47.83
N ALA A 3 -29.37 -55.71 46.89
CA ALA A 3 -29.60 -56.09 45.51
C ALA A 3 -28.30 -55.87 44.72
N SER A 4 -27.55 -56.95 44.52
CA SER A 4 -26.38 -56.99 43.64
C SER A 4 -26.84 -57.01 42.19
N TYR A 5 -26.72 -55.88 41.48
CA TYR A 5 -26.74 -55.88 40.02
C TYR A 5 -25.35 -56.30 39.50
N PRO A 6 -25.25 -57.18 38.49
CA PRO A 6 -23.95 -57.53 37.93
C PRO A 6 -23.38 -56.34 37.14
N PRO A 7 -22.06 -56.16 37.11
CA PRO A 7 -21.42 -55.14 36.28
C PRO A 7 -21.62 -55.47 34.79
N LEU A 8 -21.77 -54.43 33.97
CA LEU A 8 -21.74 -54.49 32.51
C LEU A 8 -20.36 -55.00 32.04
N HIS A 9 -20.20 -56.32 32.03
CA HIS A 9 -19.20 -57.00 31.23
C HIS A 9 -19.76 -57.13 29.82
N ILE A 10 -19.04 -56.61 28.82
CA ILE A 10 -19.01 -57.29 27.52
C ILE A 10 -18.29 -58.61 27.81
N ALA A 11 -19.07 -59.64 28.14
CA ALA A 11 -18.55 -60.98 28.32
C ALA A 11 -17.96 -61.44 26.97
N PRO A 12 -16.78 -62.09 26.96
CA PRO A 12 -16.43 -62.93 25.82
C PRO A 12 -17.50 -64.02 25.75
N LEU A 13 -18.22 -64.09 24.63
CA LEU A 13 -19.12 -65.21 24.36
C LEU A 13 -18.32 -66.52 24.46
N PRO A 14 -18.88 -67.58 25.08
CA PRO A 14 -18.15 -68.82 25.32
C PRO A 14 -17.77 -69.46 23.98
N SER A 15 -16.51 -69.83 23.83
CA SER A 15 -16.05 -70.72 22.78
C SER A 15 -16.62 -72.11 23.05
N GLY A 16 -17.73 -72.44 22.39
CA GLY A 16 -18.29 -73.78 22.40
C GLY A 16 -17.49 -74.69 21.47
N ASP A 17 -16.50 -75.39 22.02
CA ASP A 17 -16.17 -76.73 21.55
C ASP A 17 -17.28 -77.66 22.04
N LEU A 18 -17.98 -78.35 21.13
CA LEU A 18 -18.62 -79.62 21.45
C LEU A 18 -18.89 -80.43 20.18
N SER A 19 -18.19 -81.56 20.13
CA SER A 19 -18.42 -82.78 19.38
C SER A 19 -19.90 -83.22 19.40
N GLY A 20 -20.36 -83.78 18.28
CA GLY A 20 -21.76 -84.04 17.99
C GLY A 20 -22.45 -85.14 18.79
N VAL A 21 -23.78 -85.09 18.73
CA VAL A 21 -24.71 -86.23 18.72
C VAL A 21 -25.91 -85.80 17.87
N SER A 22 -26.23 -86.60 16.86
CA SER A 22 -27.42 -86.49 16.01
C SER A 22 -28.54 -87.34 16.59
N LEU A 23 -29.76 -86.80 16.76
CA LEU A 23 -31.01 -87.58 16.62
C LEU A 23 -32.26 -86.69 16.45
N LEU A 24 -32.84 -86.79 15.25
CA LEU A 24 -34.22 -86.55 14.77
C LEU A 24 -35.03 -85.28 15.16
N ASP A 25 -35.20 -84.43 14.14
CA ASP A 25 -36.39 -83.73 13.61
C ASP A 25 -37.61 -83.44 14.51
N ASP A 26 -37.89 -82.14 14.68
CA ASP A 26 -39.15 -81.54 14.20
C ASP A 26 -39.10 -79.99 14.14
N HIS A 27 -39.53 -79.42 13.00
CA HIS A 27 -39.83 -78.00 12.72
C HIS A 27 -38.68 -76.98 12.61
N GLU A 28 -38.06 -76.92 11.42
CA GLU A 28 -37.26 -75.78 10.94
C GLU A 28 -38.13 -74.52 10.72
N SER A 29 -38.28 -73.72 11.77
CA SER A 29 -38.26 -72.28 11.61
C SER A 29 -36.79 -71.87 11.61
N SER A 30 -36.21 -71.70 10.42
CA SER A 30 -34.82 -71.27 10.24
C SER A 30 -34.64 -69.88 10.84
N LYS A 31 -34.36 -69.82 12.14
CA LYS A 31 -33.91 -68.59 12.79
C LYS A 31 -32.61 -68.18 12.11
N PRO A 32 -32.48 -66.92 11.67
CA PRO A 32 -31.27 -66.40 11.06
C PRO A 32 -30.11 -66.57 12.05
N GLU A 33 -29.17 -67.47 11.78
CA GLU A 33 -28.05 -67.76 12.67
C GLU A 33 -26.88 -66.83 12.34
N THR A 34 -26.82 -65.69 13.01
CA THR A 34 -25.72 -64.73 12.87
C THR A 34 -24.44 -65.30 13.46
N ARG A 35 -23.45 -65.62 12.61
CA ARG A 35 -22.13 -66.09 13.05
C ARG A 35 -21.16 -64.92 13.19
N ILE A 36 -20.51 -64.83 14.34
CA ILE A 36 -19.52 -63.80 14.67
C ILE A 36 -18.15 -64.46 14.74
N PHE A 37 -17.22 -64.04 13.88
CA PHE A 37 -15.84 -64.49 13.88
C PHE A 37 -14.89 -63.35 14.26
N TYR A 38 -13.86 -63.66 15.05
CA TYR A 38 -12.79 -62.71 15.37
C TYR A 38 -11.65 -62.89 14.38
N GLY A 39 -11.36 -61.83 13.61
CA GLY A 39 -10.27 -61.78 12.64
C GLY A 39 -8.93 -61.34 13.25
N GLY A 40 -7.93 -61.21 12.38
CA GLY A 40 -6.60 -60.69 12.74
C GLY A 40 -6.60 -59.22 13.18
N ARG A 41 -5.44 -58.71 13.62
CA ARG A 41 -5.27 -57.28 13.89
C ARG A 41 -5.15 -56.53 12.57
N ARG A 42 -6.03 -55.55 12.37
CA ARG A 42 -6.04 -54.66 11.20
C ARG A 42 -5.78 -53.22 11.64
N ARG A 43 -5.12 -52.43 10.80
CA ARG A 43 -4.98 -50.98 11.00
C ARG A 43 -6.30 -50.30 10.67
N ILE A 44 -6.53 -49.15 11.30
CA ILE A 44 -7.71 -48.31 11.03
C ILE A 44 -7.73 -47.94 9.54
N SER A 45 -8.92 -47.85 8.96
CA SER A 45 -9.11 -47.41 7.57
C SER A 45 -8.47 -46.04 7.31
N VAL A 46 -7.80 -45.90 6.16
CA VAL A 46 -7.21 -44.63 5.73
C VAL A 46 -8.24 -43.51 5.65
N ALA A 47 -9.50 -43.84 5.34
CA ALA A 47 -10.60 -42.88 5.27
C ALA A 47 -10.80 -42.10 6.59
N VAL A 48 -10.50 -42.72 7.74
CA VAL A 48 -10.60 -42.10 9.06
C VAL A 48 -9.53 -41.03 9.27
N ILE A 49 -8.37 -41.18 8.62
CA ILE A 49 -7.19 -40.32 8.79
C ILE A 49 -7.31 -39.04 7.94
N VAL A 50 -8.09 -39.08 6.86
CA VAL A 50 -8.26 -37.99 5.90
C VAL A 50 -8.62 -36.64 6.56
N PRO A 51 -9.61 -36.55 7.47
CA PRO A 51 -9.95 -35.27 8.12
C PRO A 51 -8.79 -34.66 8.92
N GLY A 52 -7.94 -35.50 9.52
CA GLY A 52 -6.79 -35.06 10.32
C GLY A 52 -5.66 -34.51 9.44
N ILE A 53 -5.36 -35.20 8.35
CA ILE A 53 -4.41 -34.73 7.33
C ILE A 53 -4.92 -33.43 6.70
N LEU A 54 -6.21 -33.34 6.35
CA LEU A 54 -6.81 -32.12 5.81
C LEU A 54 -6.72 -30.97 6.82
N THR A 55 -6.95 -31.22 8.11
CA THR A 55 -6.83 -30.21 9.17
C THR A 55 -5.39 -29.71 9.29
N PHE A 56 -4.41 -30.62 9.24
CA PHE A 56 -2.99 -30.28 9.24
C PHE A 56 -2.61 -29.43 8.02
N ILE A 57 -2.98 -29.87 6.82
CA ILE A 57 -2.70 -29.16 5.56
C ILE A 57 -3.38 -27.80 5.56
N ALA A 58 -4.63 -27.70 6.01
CA ALA A 58 -5.36 -26.43 6.03
C ALA A 58 -4.71 -25.43 7.00
N SER A 59 -4.40 -25.84 8.23
CA SER A 59 -3.79 -24.95 9.24
C SER A 59 -2.36 -24.55 8.90
N ALA A 60 -1.47 -25.50 8.61
CA ALA A 60 -0.09 -25.21 8.24
C ALA A 60 0.01 -24.53 6.87
N GLY A 61 -0.85 -24.91 5.92
CA GLY A 61 -0.93 -24.32 4.59
C GLY A 61 -1.38 -22.88 4.63
N LEU A 62 -2.41 -22.53 5.41
CA LEU A 62 -2.85 -21.14 5.57
C LEU A 62 -1.79 -20.27 6.24
N ALA A 63 -1.15 -20.75 7.30
CA ALA A 63 -0.04 -20.04 7.94
C ALA A 63 1.12 -19.78 6.97
N SER A 64 1.49 -20.80 6.19
CA SER A 64 2.57 -20.68 5.20
C SER A 64 2.18 -19.78 4.03
N THR A 65 0.92 -19.82 3.58
CA THR A 65 0.40 -18.96 2.51
C THR A 65 0.41 -17.50 2.94
N LEU A 66 -0.05 -17.19 4.15
CA LEU A 66 0.01 -15.84 4.72
C LEU A 66 1.46 -15.33 4.79
N LEU A 67 2.38 -16.17 5.28
CA LEU A 67 3.80 -15.81 5.39
C LEU A 67 4.45 -15.58 4.02
N ILE A 68 4.20 -16.46 3.05
CA ILE A 68 4.71 -16.34 1.67
C ILE A 68 4.15 -15.08 1.01
N TRP A 69 2.85 -14.81 1.18
CA TRP A 69 2.20 -13.63 0.63
C TRP A 69 2.79 -12.33 1.22
N LEU A 70 2.96 -12.27 2.54
CA LEU A 70 3.59 -11.12 3.22
C LEU A 70 5.04 -10.94 2.78
N ARG A 71 5.80 -12.03 2.61
CA ARG A 71 7.19 -11.98 2.13
C ARG A 71 7.29 -11.48 0.69
N SER A 72 6.39 -11.89 -0.19
CA SER A 72 6.43 -11.53 -1.61
C SER A 72 5.96 -10.09 -1.88
N HIS A 73 5.10 -9.55 -1.02
CA HIS A 73 4.57 -8.17 -1.14
C HIS A 73 5.27 -7.17 -0.21
N ARG A 74 6.30 -7.61 0.51
CA ARG A 74 7.06 -6.75 1.44
C ARG A 74 7.74 -5.62 0.70
N VAL A 75 7.68 -4.42 1.28
CA VAL A 75 8.45 -3.25 0.85
C VAL A 75 9.43 -2.78 1.91
N GLU A 76 10.33 -1.89 1.53
CA GLU A 76 11.29 -1.20 2.39
C GLU A 76 11.04 0.30 2.36
N SER A 77 11.43 1.03 3.41
CA SER A 77 11.30 2.48 3.42
C SER A 77 12.39 3.11 2.54
N HIS A 78 11.97 3.99 1.63
CA HIS A 78 12.89 4.83 0.85
C HIS A 78 12.89 6.28 1.34
N LEU A 79 11.98 6.61 2.25
CA LEU A 79 11.73 7.97 2.73
C LEU A 79 11.69 8.00 4.25
N SER A 80 12.44 8.93 4.85
CA SER A 80 12.50 9.06 6.30
C SER A 80 11.15 9.37 6.96
N ARG A 81 10.22 9.96 6.21
CA ARG A 81 8.84 10.20 6.68
C ARG A 81 8.07 8.90 6.88
N GLU A 82 8.40 7.84 6.15
CA GLU A 82 7.71 6.56 6.24
C GLU A 82 8.30 5.64 7.31
N ASP A 83 9.54 5.87 7.76
CA ASP A 83 10.25 5.04 8.75
C ASP A 83 9.43 4.63 9.99
N PRO A 84 8.58 5.50 10.59
CA PRO A 84 7.75 5.10 11.72
C PRO A 84 6.79 3.95 11.44
N TYR A 85 6.33 3.81 10.19
CA TYR A 85 5.41 2.72 9.78
C TYR A 85 6.11 1.37 9.65
N PHE A 86 7.42 1.37 9.36
CA PHE A 86 8.22 0.15 9.19
C PHE A 86 8.77 -0.37 10.52
N LEU A 87 8.71 0.42 11.59
CA LEU A 87 9.17 0.01 12.90
C LEU A 87 8.27 -1.11 13.47
N GLU A 88 8.93 -2.24 13.80
CA GLU A 88 8.33 -3.45 14.37
C GLU A 88 7.14 -4.00 13.55
N ALA A 89 7.15 -3.78 12.24
CA ALA A 89 6.06 -4.21 11.36
C ALA A 89 6.57 -4.73 10.02
N ILE A 90 5.77 -5.59 9.40
CA ILE A 90 5.91 -5.92 7.98
C ILE A 90 4.96 -5.00 7.22
N VAL A 91 5.50 -4.22 6.29
CA VAL A 91 4.70 -3.41 5.38
C VAL A 91 4.57 -4.16 4.06
N ALA A 92 3.34 -4.38 3.62
CA ALA A 92 3.03 -5.08 2.38
C ALA A 92 2.13 -4.24 1.47
N ILE A 93 2.39 -4.26 0.16
CA ILE A 93 1.54 -3.59 -0.83
C ILE A 93 0.25 -4.41 -1.01
N GLU A 94 -0.90 -3.77 -0.83
CA GLU A 94 -2.23 -4.41 -0.94
C GLU A 94 -2.87 -4.24 -2.31
N GLY A 95 -2.55 -3.15 -3.00
CA GLY A 95 -3.20 -2.75 -4.24
C GLY A 95 -2.27 -2.83 -5.44
N THR A 96 -2.81 -3.28 -6.58
CA THR A 96 -2.13 -3.21 -7.88
C THR A 96 -2.39 -1.89 -8.61
N LYS A 97 -3.40 -1.13 -8.18
CA LYS A 97 -3.78 0.14 -8.79
C LYS A 97 -3.23 1.31 -7.99
N ALA A 98 -2.68 2.29 -8.70
CA ALA A 98 -2.34 3.58 -8.10
C ALA A 98 -3.64 4.26 -7.60
N PRO A 99 -3.58 4.93 -6.44
CA PRO A 99 -4.72 5.64 -5.90
C PRO A 99 -5.16 6.73 -6.88
N ARG A 100 -6.47 6.85 -7.10
CA ARG A 100 -7.06 7.79 -8.04
C ARG A 100 -7.30 9.11 -7.31
N ARG A 101 -6.74 10.20 -7.84
CA ARG A 101 -7.04 11.54 -7.34
C ARG A 101 -8.44 11.94 -7.81
N LEU A 102 -9.36 12.15 -6.87
CA LEU A 102 -10.69 12.67 -7.10
C LEU A 102 -10.63 14.19 -7.37
N ASP A 103 -11.69 14.73 -7.97
CA ASP A 103 -11.80 16.15 -8.34
C ASP A 103 -11.77 17.10 -7.13
N ASP A 104 -12.08 16.59 -5.93
CA ASP A 104 -11.96 17.31 -4.66
C ASP A 104 -10.52 17.32 -4.09
N GLY A 105 -9.58 16.68 -4.78
CA GLY A 105 -8.19 16.54 -4.37
C GLY A 105 -7.93 15.37 -3.42
N SER A 106 -8.95 14.61 -3.01
CA SER A 106 -8.78 13.40 -2.19
C SER A 106 -8.22 12.24 -3.02
N LEU A 107 -7.51 11.31 -2.38
CA LEU A 107 -7.02 10.10 -3.04
C LEU A 107 -7.92 8.93 -2.65
N GLU A 108 -8.60 8.36 -3.65
CA GLU A 108 -9.33 7.10 -3.51
C GLU A 108 -8.39 5.94 -3.79
N SER A 109 -8.22 5.06 -2.80
CA SER A 109 -7.46 3.83 -2.97
C SER A 109 -8.32 2.63 -2.62
N ASP A 110 -8.45 1.70 -3.56
CA ASP A 110 -9.03 0.38 -3.31
C ASP A 110 -8.06 -0.40 -2.41
N THR A 111 -8.25 -0.32 -1.09
CA THR A 111 -7.42 -1.05 -0.12
C THR A 111 -8.14 -2.30 0.36
N THR A 112 -7.94 -3.42 -0.33
CA THR A 112 -8.34 -4.73 0.19
C THR A 112 -7.20 -5.28 1.03
N MET A 113 -7.35 -5.38 2.35
CA MET A 113 -6.31 -5.91 3.25
C MET A 113 -6.28 -7.45 3.18
N TYR A 114 -5.55 -8.01 2.23
CA TYR A 114 -5.54 -9.45 1.95
C TYR A 114 -4.96 -10.27 3.10
N GLY A 115 -3.90 -9.79 3.75
CA GLY A 115 -3.30 -10.48 4.89
C GLY A 115 -4.27 -10.61 6.08
N LEU A 116 -5.06 -9.58 6.33
CA LEU A 116 -6.13 -9.62 7.34
C LEU A 116 -7.24 -10.62 6.96
N ALA A 117 -7.68 -10.62 5.70
CA ALA A 117 -8.68 -11.58 5.23
C ALA A 117 -8.19 -13.04 5.35
N MET A 118 -6.93 -13.31 5.02
CA MET A 118 -6.32 -14.64 5.19
C MET A 118 -6.26 -15.06 6.67
N SER A 119 -5.96 -14.13 7.58
CA SER A 119 -5.97 -14.38 9.03
C SER A 119 -7.38 -14.75 9.54
N ALA A 120 -8.40 -13.99 9.14
CA ALA A 120 -9.79 -14.26 9.51
C ALA A 120 -10.29 -15.63 8.98
N VAL A 121 -9.96 -15.97 7.74
CA VAL A 121 -10.25 -17.30 7.16
C VAL A 121 -9.57 -18.40 7.97
N SER A 122 -8.32 -18.18 8.39
CA SER A 122 -7.56 -19.14 9.19
C SER A 122 -8.22 -19.40 10.56
N ALA A 123 -8.69 -18.34 11.23
CA ALA A 123 -9.42 -18.48 12.49
C ALA A 123 -10.72 -19.29 12.33
N GLN A 124 -11.47 -19.06 11.25
CA GLN A 124 -12.71 -19.81 10.96
C GLN A 124 -12.44 -21.28 10.64
N VAL A 125 -11.42 -21.57 9.83
CA VAL A 125 -11.04 -22.95 9.49
C VAL A 125 -10.61 -23.73 10.73
N VAL A 126 -9.86 -23.12 11.63
CA VAL A 126 -9.49 -23.77 12.90
C VAL A 126 -10.73 -24.06 13.73
N ALA A 127 -11.65 -23.12 13.89
CA ALA A 127 -12.89 -23.32 14.63
C ALA A 127 -13.75 -24.48 14.08
N LEU A 128 -13.85 -24.59 12.75
CA LEU A 128 -14.59 -25.67 12.08
C LEU A 128 -13.91 -27.04 12.19
N THR A 129 -12.59 -27.09 12.43
CA THR A 129 -11.84 -28.35 12.42
C THR A 129 -11.71 -29.03 13.79
N VAL A 130 -11.99 -28.31 14.89
CA VAL A 130 -11.92 -28.86 16.26
C VAL A 130 -12.75 -30.16 16.41
N PRO A 131 -14.00 -30.27 15.93
CA PRO A 131 -14.78 -31.50 16.07
C PRO A 131 -14.15 -32.70 15.35
N PHE A 132 -13.52 -32.50 14.19
CA PHE A 132 -12.84 -33.57 13.46
C PHE A 132 -11.63 -34.10 14.24
N LEU A 133 -10.87 -33.21 14.89
CA LEU A 133 -9.75 -33.62 15.74
C LEU A 133 -10.20 -34.40 16.97
N LEU A 134 -11.32 -34.00 17.60
CA LEU A 134 -11.89 -34.75 18.73
C LEU A 134 -12.45 -36.10 18.31
N CYS A 135 -13.03 -36.18 17.11
CA CYS A 135 -13.49 -37.45 16.54
C CYS A 135 -12.31 -38.42 16.33
N LEU A 136 -11.20 -37.92 15.78
CA LEU A 136 -9.94 -38.66 15.63
C LEU A 136 -9.33 -39.07 16.97
N LEU A 137 -9.38 -38.19 17.96
CA LEU A 137 -8.96 -38.51 19.33
C LEU A 137 -9.81 -39.65 19.90
N GLY A 138 -11.10 -39.71 19.56
CA GLY A 138 -12.00 -40.81 19.90
C GLY A 138 -11.44 -42.19 19.56
N TYR A 139 -10.76 -42.35 18.42
CA TYR A 139 -10.09 -43.61 18.07
C TYR A 139 -8.95 -43.95 19.03
N ARG A 140 -8.13 -42.96 19.40
CA ARG A 140 -7.06 -43.15 20.39
C ARG A 140 -7.60 -43.52 21.76
N LEU A 141 -8.68 -42.87 22.19
CA LEU A 141 -9.36 -43.16 23.46
C LEU A 141 -9.97 -44.57 23.46
N ALA A 142 -10.61 -44.96 22.34
CA ALA A 142 -11.13 -46.30 22.13
C ALA A 142 -10.03 -47.37 22.23
N SER A 143 -8.88 -47.16 21.59
CA SER A 143 -7.74 -48.07 21.71
C SER A 143 -7.24 -48.21 23.14
N MET A 144 -7.08 -47.09 23.87
CA MET A 144 -6.64 -47.12 25.27
C MET A 144 -7.61 -47.91 26.16
N TRP A 145 -8.91 -47.78 25.89
CA TRP A 145 -9.92 -48.54 26.61
C TRP A 145 -9.87 -50.03 26.28
N ILE A 146 -9.83 -50.40 24.99
CA ILE A 146 -9.71 -51.81 24.57
C ILE A 146 -8.45 -52.45 25.17
N LEU A 147 -7.31 -51.76 25.13
CA LEU A 147 -6.07 -52.26 25.73
C LEU A 147 -6.15 -52.38 27.26
N ALA A 148 -6.85 -51.48 27.95
CA ALA A 148 -7.08 -51.61 29.38
C ALA A 148 -7.95 -52.82 29.71
N GLN A 149 -8.91 -53.14 28.83
CA GLN A 149 -9.76 -54.33 28.91
C GLN A 149 -8.97 -55.62 28.66
N GLU A 150 -8.18 -55.68 27.58
CA GLU A 150 -7.34 -56.85 27.24
C GLU A 150 -6.32 -57.18 28.34
N ASN A 151 -5.81 -56.17 29.05
CA ASN A 151 -4.81 -56.36 30.12
C ASN A 151 -5.45 -56.51 31.51
N GLU A 152 -6.77 -56.67 31.61
CA GLU A 152 -7.53 -56.81 32.87
C GLU A 152 -7.26 -55.72 33.92
N ARG A 153 -6.87 -54.52 33.47
CA ARG A 153 -6.56 -53.39 34.36
C ARG A 153 -7.85 -52.66 34.75
N GLN A 154 -8.64 -53.26 35.65
CA GLN A 154 -9.92 -52.72 36.10
C GLN A 154 -9.84 -51.25 36.56
N GLY A 155 -8.75 -50.85 37.23
CA GLY A 155 -8.53 -49.46 37.66
C GLY A 155 -8.26 -48.45 36.54
N SER A 156 -8.08 -48.91 35.30
CA SER A 156 -7.88 -48.07 34.09
C SER A 156 -9.14 -47.99 33.22
N MET A 157 -10.18 -48.74 33.55
CA MET A 157 -11.47 -48.69 32.83
C MET A 157 -12.32 -47.52 33.35
N PRO A 158 -13.08 -46.83 32.48
CA PRO A 158 -13.96 -45.76 32.91
C PRO A 158 -15.17 -46.31 33.69
N THR A 159 -15.53 -45.64 34.79
CA THR A 159 -16.85 -45.82 35.41
C THR A 159 -17.95 -45.22 34.53
N ALA A 160 -19.23 -45.54 34.77
CA ALA A 160 -20.34 -44.99 34.01
C ALA A 160 -20.34 -43.45 33.95
N ALA A 161 -20.00 -42.78 35.06
CA ALA A 161 -19.88 -41.33 35.10
C ALA A 161 -18.69 -40.82 34.26
N GLN A 162 -17.54 -41.52 34.31
CA GLN A 162 -16.36 -41.17 33.52
C GLN A 162 -16.56 -41.43 32.02
N TYR A 163 -17.30 -42.49 31.67
CA TYR A 163 -17.74 -42.76 30.31
C TYR A 163 -18.67 -41.66 29.80
N GLY A 164 -19.68 -41.27 30.58
CA GLY A 164 -20.56 -40.14 30.23
C GLY A 164 -19.78 -38.84 30.00
N LEU A 165 -18.76 -38.56 30.82
CA LEU A 165 -17.86 -37.43 30.61
C LEU A 165 -17.03 -37.58 29.33
N LEU A 166 -16.48 -38.76 29.05
CA LEU A 166 -15.75 -39.02 27.80
C LEU A 166 -16.63 -38.79 26.56
N VAL A 167 -17.86 -39.30 26.57
CA VAL A 167 -18.84 -39.07 25.50
C VAL A 167 -19.12 -37.59 25.33
N LYS A 168 -19.30 -36.87 26.44
CA LYS A 168 -19.56 -35.43 26.41
C LYS A 168 -18.36 -34.63 25.88
N LEU A 169 -17.14 -35.00 26.27
CA LEU A 169 -15.89 -34.35 25.83
C LEU A 169 -15.59 -34.60 24.34
N CYS A 170 -15.86 -35.80 23.84
CA CYS A 170 -15.57 -36.16 22.43
C CYS A 170 -16.72 -35.76 21.49
N GLY A 171 -17.97 -35.80 21.95
CA GLY A 171 -19.15 -35.45 21.17
C GLY A 171 -19.49 -33.96 21.16
N SER A 172 -18.98 -33.17 22.13
CA SER A 172 -19.23 -31.73 22.16
C SER A 172 -17.96 -30.94 22.51
N ALA A 173 -17.46 -30.20 21.53
CA ALA A 173 -16.26 -29.37 21.63
C ALA A 173 -16.54 -28.05 22.39
N ASN A 174 -17.03 -28.11 23.65
CA ASN A 174 -17.45 -26.92 24.38
C ASN A 174 -16.81 -26.79 25.77
N LEU A 175 -16.72 -25.53 26.24
CA LEU A 175 -16.15 -25.18 27.55
C LEU A 175 -16.92 -25.81 28.71
N PHE A 176 -18.24 -25.98 28.56
CA PHE A 176 -19.09 -26.54 29.60
C PHE A 176 -18.77 -28.02 29.90
N SER A 177 -18.45 -28.79 28.86
CA SER A 177 -18.03 -30.19 29.00
C SER A 177 -16.67 -30.31 29.68
N ALA A 178 -15.73 -29.43 29.33
CA ALA A 178 -14.45 -29.34 30.01
C ALA A 178 -14.63 -28.97 31.50
N TYR A 179 -15.47 -27.98 31.79
CA TYR A 179 -15.79 -27.55 33.16
C TYR A 179 -16.37 -28.68 34.01
N GLU A 180 -17.33 -29.45 33.49
CA GLU A 180 -17.90 -30.58 34.22
C GLU A 180 -16.87 -31.69 34.49
N ALA A 181 -16.01 -31.99 33.51
CA ALA A 181 -14.93 -32.96 33.69
C ALA A 181 -13.90 -32.49 34.74
N VAL A 182 -13.50 -31.22 34.71
CA VAL A 182 -12.62 -30.61 35.73
C VAL A 182 -13.30 -30.65 37.11
N ARG A 183 -14.58 -30.28 37.18
CA ARG A 183 -15.36 -30.34 38.43
C ARG A 183 -15.43 -31.76 38.98
N TYR A 184 -15.56 -32.77 38.12
CA TYR A 184 -15.51 -34.17 38.52
C TYR A 184 -14.12 -34.55 39.06
N LEU A 185 -13.04 -34.16 38.38
CA LEU A 185 -11.66 -34.44 38.81
C LEU A 185 -11.27 -33.73 40.12
N ASN A 186 -11.84 -32.55 40.37
CA ASN A 186 -11.64 -31.77 41.59
C ASN A 186 -12.44 -32.29 42.79
N ARG A 187 -13.37 -33.25 42.61
CA ARG A 187 -13.98 -33.93 43.76
C ARG A 187 -12.89 -34.71 44.51
N GLY A 188 -12.89 -34.59 45.84
CA GLY A 188 -11.93 -35.27 46.70
C GLY A 188 -11.88 -36.78 46.43
N ARG A 189 -10.72 -37.40 46.66
CA ARG A 189 -10.48 -38.83 46.35
C ARG A 189 -11.46 -39.78 47.04
N GLU A 190 -12.09 -39.35 48.13
CA GLU A 190 -13.11 -40.11 48.86
C GLU A 190 -14.46 -40.17 48.13
N ARG A 191 -14.76 -39.20 47.25
CA ARG A 191 -16.05 -39.08 46.53
C ARG A 191 -15.98 -39.47 45.06
N ARG A 192 -14.82 -39.95 44.58
CA ARG A 192 -14.64 -40.38 43.18
C ARG A 192 -13.67 -41.56 43.06
N SER A 193 -13.89 -42.40 42.06
CA SER A 193 -12.91 -43.39 41.64
C SER A 193 -11.68 -42.72 40.98
N ARG A 194 -10.56 -43.45 40.94
CA ARG A 194 -9.38 -43.03 40.19
C ARG A 194 -9.76 -42.74 38.74
N ALA A 195 -9.30 -41.61 38.21
CA ALA A 195 -9.61 -41.22 36.84
C ALA A 195 -8.78 -42.05 35.86
N PRO A 196 -9.38 -42.61 34.80
CA PRO A 196 -8.66 -43.34 33.78
C PRO A 196 -7.80 -42.36 32.98
N SER A 197 -6.66 -42.84 32.46
CA SER A 197 -5.76 -42.04 31.63
C SER A 197 -6.46 -41.49 30.39
N SER A 198 -7.41 -42.24 29.83
CA SER A 198 -8.24 -41.81 28.70
C SER A 198 -9.00 -40.51 28.99
N LEU A 199 -9.62 -40.38 30.18
CA LEU A 199 -10.34 -39.17 30.57
C LEU A 199 -9.40 -37.97 30.72
N ILE A 200 -8.22 -38.18 31.31
CA ILE A 200 -7.22 -37.12 31.48
C ILE A 200 -6.72 -36.65 30.11
N VAL A 201 -6.35 -37.58 29.23
CA VAL A 201 -5.89 -37.27 27.86
C VAL A 201 -6.99 -36.53 27.09
N ALA A 202 -8.23 -37.04 27.09
CA ALA A 202 -9.36 -36.39 26.42
C ALA A 202 -9.55 -34.95 26.89
N LEU A 203 -9.56 -34.73 28.21
CA LEU A 203 -9.71 -33.40 28.79
C LEU A 203 -8.54 -32.48 28.42
N THR A 204 -7.30 -32.96 28.50
CA THR A 204 -6.10 -32.15 28.18
C THR A 204 -6.10 -31.70 26.72
N ILE A 205 -6.41 -32.59 25.78
CA ILE A 205 -6.45 -32.27 24.35
C ILE A 205 -7.62 -31.33 24.03
N LEU A 206 -8.80 -31.55 24.64
CA LEU A 206 -9.94 -30.64 24.45
C LEU A 206 -9.63 -29.23 24.95
N VAL A 207 -9.07 -29.11 26.17
CA VAL A 207 -8.69 -27.81 26.74
C VAL A 207 -7.62 -27.15 25.87
N LEU A 208 -6.63 -27.90 25.39
CA LEU A 208 -5.61 -27.38 24.49
C LEU A 208 -6.21 -26.90 23.14
N ALA A 209 -7.12 -27.67 22.54
CA ALA A 209 -7.77 -27.28 21.29
C ALA A 209 -8.66 -26.04 21.45
N ILE A 210 -9.46 -25.97 22.53
CA ILE A 210 -10.30 -24.81 22.84
C ILE A 210 -9.46 -23.57 23.11
N THR A 211 -8.39 -23.70 23.90
CA THR A 211 -7.50 -22.57 24.22
C THR A 211 -6.78 -22.06 22.96
N LEU A 212 -6.22 -22.94 22.12
CA LEU A 212 -5.62 -22.54 20.85
C LEU A 212 -6.63 -21.85 19.92
N ASN A 213 -7.86 -22.36 19.83
CA ASN A 213 -8.91 -21.75 19.01
C ASN A 213 -9.26 -20.33 19.50
N HIS A 214 -9.49 -20.15 20.81
CA HIS A 214 -9.80 -18.82 21.36
C HIS A 214 -8.61 -17.85 21.33
N LEU A 215 -7.39 -18.35 21.57
CA LEU A 215 -6.18 -17.54 21.43
C LEU A 215 -5.98 -17.10 19.98
N LEU A 216 -6.28 -17.95 19.00
CA LEU A 216 -6.22 -17.59 17.59
C LEU A 216 -7.24 -16.48 17.26
N SER A 217 -8.49 -16.61 17.71
CA SER A 217 -9.50 -15.55 17.52
C SER A 217 -9.10 -14.23 18.21
N ALA A 218 -8.50 -14.30 19.40
CA ALA A 218 -8.02 -13.11 20.10
C ALA A 218 -6.81 -12.47 19.39
N ALA A 219 -5.88 -13.29 18.89
CA ALA A 219 -4.72 -12.82 18.14
C ALA A 219 -5.10 -12.22 16.78
N ASP A 220 -6.09 -12.83 16.10
CA ASP A 220 -6.69 -12.32 14.87
C ASP A 220 -7.33 -10.94 15.10
N LEU A 221 -8.16 -10.81 16.14
CA LEU A 221 -8.73 -9.53 16.54
C LEU A 221 -7.64 -8.50 16.91
N TRP A 222 -6.57 -8.92 17.58
CA TRP A 222 -5.44 -8.05 17.90
C TRP A 222 -4.71 -7.59 16.63
N LEU A 223 -4.55 -8.47 15.64
CA LEU A 223 -3.96 -8.12 14.34
C LEU A 223 -4.85 -7.13 13.59
N HIS A 224 -6.16 -7.38 13.53
CA HIS A 224 -7.15 -6.49 12.89
C HIS A 224 -7.20 -5.10 13.52
N THR A 225 -7.08 -5.01 14.85
CA THR A 225 -7.15 -3.72 15.57
C THR A 225 -5.85 -2.91 15.50
N THR A 226 -4.71 -3.55 15.22
CA THR A 226 -3.40 -2.90 15.18
C THR A 226 -2.84 -2.71 13.77
N ALA A 227 -3.38 -3.42 12.79
CA ALA A 227 -3.07 -3.20 11.39
C ALA A 227 -3.62 -1.85 10.92
N SER A 228 -2.86 -1.18 10.05
CA SER A 228 -3.23 0.14 9.51
C SER A 228 -2.84 0.25 8.05
N THR A 229 -3.63 0.95 7.25
CA THR A 229 -3.31 1.28 5.86
C THR A 229 -2.69 2.67 5.74
N PHE A 230 -1.78 2.85 4.79
CA PHE A 230 -1.21 4.15 4.43
C PHE A 230 -0.76 4.17 2.96
N LEU A 231 -0.50 5.37 2.43
CA LEU A 231 0.06 5.53 1.08
C LEU A 231 1.58 5.40 1.13
N HIS A 232 2.11 4.39 0.45
CA HIS A 232 3.53 4.15 0.29
C HIS A 232 4.00 4.65 -1.08
N ILE A 233 5.17 5.29 -1.10
CA ILE A 233 5.80 5.78 -2.33
C ILE A 233 6.84 4.75 -2.79
N SER A 234 6.49 4.00 -3.82
CA SER A 234 7.43 3.10 -4.49
C SER A 234 8.30 3.89 -5.45
N MET A 235 9.63 3.83 -5.31
CA MET A 235 10.57 4.49 -6.21
C MET A 235 11.18 3.49 -7.19
N THR A 236 11.23 3.88 -8.46
CA THR A 236 11.90 3.12 -9.53
C THR A 236 12.83 4.03 -10.29
N LYS A 237 14.08 3.60 -10.50
CA LYS A 237 15.02 4.35 -11.32
C LYS A 237 14.51 4.39 -12.76
N ILE A 238 14.54 5.57 -13.37
CA ILE A 238 14.15 5.73 -14.77
C ILE A 238 15.29 5.17 -15.64
N ASP A 239 14.95 4.25 -16.55
CA ASP A 239 15.91 3.71 -17.50
C ASP A 239 16.41 4.79 -18.45
N ALA A 240 17.68 4.72 -18.84
CA ALA A 240 18.33 5.77 -19.63
C ALA A 240 17.59 6.08 -20.95
N GLU A 241 17.00 5.06 -21.59
CA GLU A 241 16.23 5.20 -22.83
C GLU A 241 14.86 5.87 -22.62
N SER A 242 14.35 5.85 -21.39
CA SER A 242 13.05 6.42 -21.01
C SER A 242 13.16 7.80 -20.34
N LEU A 243 14.37 8.35 -20.24
CA LEU A 243 14.59 9.65 -19.62
C LEU A 243 13.97 10.77 -20.47
N PRO A 244 13.14 11.65 -19.87
CA PRO A 244 12.49 12.71 -20.60
C PRO A 244 13.49 13.77 -21.07
N ALA A 245 13.19 14.44 -22.17
CA ALA A 245 14.02 15.51 -22.72
C ALA A 245 13.78 16.84 -21.97
N THR A 246 14.22 16.90 -20.71
CA THR A 246 14.05 18.09 -19.85
C THR A 246 15.26 19.02 -19.83
N GLY A 247 16.43 18.52 -20.24
CA GLY A 247 17.66 19.27 -20.37
C GLY A 247 17.59 20.31 -21.50
N THR A 248 18.62 21.14 -21.57
CA THR A 248 18.77 22.18 -22.58
C THR A 248 20.21 22.19 -23.12
N LYS A 249 20.36 22.30 -24.44
CA LYS A 249 21.65 22.50 -25.12
C LYS A 249 21.54 23.53 -26.24
N VAL A 250 22.67 24.07 -26.67
CA VAL A 250 22.71 25.03 -27.80
C VAL A 250 22.34 24.31 -29.08
N ASN A 251 21.36 24.84 -29.81
CA ASN A 251 21.02 24.32 -31.12
C ASN A 251 22.04 24.88 -32.14
N LEU A 252 22.99 24.06 -32.55
CA LEU A 252 24.07 24.46 -33.45
C LEU A 252 23.58 24.81 -34.86
N THR A 253 22.36 24.43 -35.23
CA THR A 253 21.76 24.80 -36.52
C THR A 253 21.24 26.24 -36.48
N THR A 254 20.65 26.67 -35.36
CA THR A 254 20.13 28.03 -35.19
C THR A 254 21.17 29.00 -34.67
N CYS A 255 22.15 28.50 -33.92
CA CYS A 255 23.24 29.25 -33.31
C CYS A 255 24.56 28.47 -33.50
N PRO A 256 25.20 28.56 -34.69
CA PRO A 256 26.43 27.83 -34.99
C PRO A 256 27.65 28.31 -34.20
N GLY A 257 27.47 29.38 -33.42
CA GLY A 257 28.51 30.04 -32.64
C GLY A 257 28.72 31.49 -33.09
N PRO A 258 29.56 32.23 -32.36
CA PRO A 258 29.88 33.61 -32.70
C PRO A 258 30.68 33.69 -34.00
N THR A 259 30.25 34.57 -34.91
CA THR A 259 30.84 34.74 -36.24
C THR A 259 31.69 36.00 -36.27
N ALA A 260 32.92 35.91 -36.79
CA ALA A 260 33.73 37.10 -37.02
C ALA A 260 33.10 37.94 -38.14
N SER A 261 32.85 39.22 -37.86
CA SER A 261 32.45 40.20 -38.86
C SER A 261 33.65 40.48 -39.78
N GLU A 262 33.55 40.07 -41.05
CA GLU A 262 34.53 40.47 -42.07
C GLU A 262 34.24 41.92 -42.48
N TYR A 263 35.04 42.84 -41.95
CA TYR A 263 35.04 44.23 -42.41
C TYR A 263 35.73 44.34 -43.76
N VAL A 264 35.17 45.21 -44.62
CA VAL A 264 35.78 45.60 -45.90
C VAL A 264 37.09 46.39 -45.68
N ASP A 265 37.23 47.03 -44.50
CA ASP A 265 38.43 47.76 -44.12
C ASP A 265 39.32 46.91 -43.19
N PRO A 266 40.53 46.50 -43.63
CA PRO A 266 41.47 45.72 -42.82
C PRO A 266 42.08 46.50 -41.63
N SER A 267 41.86 47.81 -41.53
CA SER A 267 42.32 48.62 -40.40
C SER A 267 41.39 48.58 -39.17
N MET A 268 40.18 48.02 -39.33
CA MET A 268 39.19 47.94 -38.26
C MET A 268 39.40 46.69 -37.38
N PRO A 269 39.25 46.81 -36.05
CA PRO A 269 39.30 45.65 -35.18
C PRO A 269 38.19 44.67 -35.58
N ARG A 270 38.56 43.41 -35.79
CA ARG A 270 37.61 42.33 -36.04
C ARG A 270 36.68 42.20 -34.82
N LEU A 271 35.38 42.26 -35.06
CA LEU A 271 34.35 42.05 -34.04
C LEU A 271 33.70 40.69 -34.26
N TYR A 272 33.29 40.04 -33.16
CA TYR A 272 32.41 38.89 -33.21
C TYR A 272 30.96 39.33 -33.07
N ASN A 273 30.09 38.87 -33.96
CA ASN A 273 28.66 38.99 -33.78
C ASN A 273 28.16 37.79 -32.96
N ASN A 274 27.04 37.96 -32.24
CA ASN A 274 26.38 36.81 -31.66
C ASN A 274 25.88 35.86 -32.75
N CYS A 275 25.64 34.60 -32.37
CA CYS A 275 25.28 33.54 -33.31
C CYS A 275 23.92 33.72 -34.02
N ALA A 276 23.06 34.62 -33.53
CA ALA A 276 21.72 34.88 -34.09
C ALA A 276 21.70 36.05 -35.08
N HIS A 277 22.82 36.75 -35.23
CA HIS A 277 22.98 37.89 -36.13
C HIS A 277 23.18 37.39 -37.57
N PHE A 278 22.12 37.41 -38.38
CA PHE A 278 22.18 36.94 -39.76
C PHE A 278 23.14 37.81 -40.59
N THR A 279 24.14 37.20 -41.19
CA THR A 279 25.09 37.83 -42.12
C THR A 279 24.41 38.15 -43.44
N ARG A 280 24.67 39.36 -43.97
CA ARG A 280 24.32 39.79 -45.33
C ARG A 280 24.54 38.64 -46.33
N VAL A 281 23.48 38.17 -46.96
CA VAL A 281 23.63 37.43 -48.22
C VAL A 281 23.96 38.51 -49.25
N ASN A 282 25.18 38.48 -49.76
CA ASN A 282 25.69 39.38 -50.80
C ASN A 282 25.00 39.14 -52.17
N ASN A 283 23.67 39.10 -52.21
CA ASN A 283 22.93 39.21 -53.44
C ASN A 283 22.86 40.69 -53.80
N LEU A 284 23.41 41.03 -54.96
CA LEU A 284 23.60 42.36 -55.56
C LEU A 284 22.31 43.18 -55.78
N THR A 285 21.20 42.86 -55.11
CA THR A 285 19.95 43.62 -55.20
C THR A 285 19.81 44.59 -54.01
N PRO A 286 19.76 45.92 -54.24
CA PRO A 286 19.73 46.94 -53.18
C PRO A 286 18.50 46.92 -52.26
N LEU A 287 17.51 46.05 -52.51
CA LEU A 287 16.22 46.04 -51.81
C LEU A 287 16.05 44.90 -50.77
N ALA A 288 17.02 44.01 -50.58
CA ALA A 288 16.88 42.86 -49.67
C ALA A 288 17.83 42.88 -48.45
N ASN A 289 18.48 44.01 -48.16
CA ASN A 289 19.35 44.18 -46.99
C ASN A 289 18.53 44.46 -45.72
N THR A 290 17.72 43.50 -45.28
CA THR A 290 17.22 43.55 -43.90
C THR A 290 18.18 42.74 -43.04
N ASN A 291 19.11 43.41 -42.36
CA ASN A 291 19.72 42.82 -41.17
C ASN A 291 18.56 42.42 -40.25
N ARG A 292 18.39 41.14 -39.98
CA ARG A 292 17.31 40.63 -39.12
C ARG A 292 17.93 39.66 -38.14
N TRP A 293 17.60 39.86 -36.87
CA TRP A 293 17.87 38.89 -35.83
C TRP A 293 16.89 37.73 -35.95
N GLY A 294 17.41 36.52 -36.10
CA GLY A 294 16.61 35.29 -36.18
C GLY A 294 15.51 35.30 -37.26
N THR A 295 14.62 34.30 -37.19
CA THR A 295 13.40 34.24 -37.98
C THR A 295 12.22 34.84 -37.21
N VAL A 296 11.13 35.20 -37.89
CA VAL A 296 9.88 35.64 -37.24
C VAL A 296 9.40 34.62 -36.20
N GLY A 297 9.59 33.32 -36.47
CA GLY A 297 9.27 32.24 -35.54
C GLY A 297 10.13 32.25 -34.27
N MET A 298 11.43 32.54 -34.38
CA MET A 298 12.31 32.68 -33.21
C MET A 298 11.89 33.85 -32.33
N ILE A 299 11.58 34.99 -32.95
CA ILE A 299 11.09 36.18 -32.22
C ILE A 299 9.80 35.86 -31.46
N ALA A 300 8.85 35.22 -32.15
CA ALA A 300 7.57 34.82 -31.57
C ALA A 300 7.75 33.82 -30.41
N GLU A 301 8.66 32.84 -30.55
CA GLU A 301 8.95 31.88 -29.48
C GLU A 301 9.58 32.56 -28.26
N GLY A 302 10.55 33.47 -28.44
CA GLY A 302 11.16 34.21 -27.33
C GLY A 302 10.14 35.06 -26.56
N LEU A 303 9.22 35.71 -27.28
CA LEU A 303 8.07 36.42 -26.71
C LEU A 303 7.13 35.45 -25.97
N ALA A 304 6.84 34.28 -26.54
CA ALA A 304 5.97 33.29 -25.94
C ALA A 304 6.56 32.68 -24.65
N VAL A 305 7.86 32.43 -24.60
CA VAL A 305 8.54 31.93 -23.39
C VAL A 305 8.51 32.98 -22.29
N THR A 306 8.83 34.23 -22.63
CA THR A 306 8.78 35.36 -21.69
C THR A 306 7.34 35.62 -21.19
N GLY A 307 6.35 35.49 -22.07
CA GLY A 307 4.92 35.59 -21.75
C GLY A 307 4.30 34.32 -21.14
N ASN A 308 5.10 33.29 -20.84
CA ASN A 308 4.65 32.00 -20.29
C ASN A 308 3.54 31.31 -21.12
N SER A 309 3.54 31.52 -22.44
CA SER A 309 2.58 30.98 -23.43
C SER A 309 3.23 30.03 -24.44
N SER A 310 4.55 29.83 -24.39
CA SER A 310 5.24 28.85 -25.24
C SER A 310 4.76 27.42 -24.95
N SER A 311 4.67 26.61 -26.01
CA SER A 311 4.35 25.18 -25.93
C SER A 311 5.58 24.32 -25.62
N THR A 312 6.80 24.82 -25.83
CA THR A 312 8.02 24.03 -25.73
C THR A 312 8.84 24.37 -24.49
N SER A 313 8.86 25.64 -24.09
CA SER A 313 9.86 26.17 -23.18
C SER A 313 9.28 27.17 -22.18
N ARG A 314 9.95 27.30 -21.04
CA ARG A 314 9.66 28.34 -20.03
C ARG A 314 10.95 28.80 -19.38
N SER A 315 10.99 30.07 -19.01
CA SER A 315 12.00 30.60 -18.08
C SER A 315 11.48 30.40 -16.66
N VAL A 316 12.32 29.94 -15.74
CA VAL A 316 11.97 29.71 -14.33
C VAL A 316 13.04 30.34 -13.46
N MET A 317 12.62 31.06 -12.41
CA MET A 317 13.55 31.57 -11.41
C MET A 317 13.90 30.47 -10.40
N VAL A 318 15.19 30.15 -10.31
CA VAL A 318 15.77 29.29 -9.26
C VAL A 318 16.66 30.21 -8.41
N ASP A 319 16.22 30.51 -7.20
CA ASP A 319 16.78 31.54 -6.32
C ASP A 319 16.75 32.96 -6.95
N ASP A 320 17.89 33.41 -7.47
CA ASP A 320 18.14 34.69 -8.15
C ASP A 320 18.47 34.53 -9.64
N MET A 321 18.50 33.29 -10.13
CA MET A 321 18.92 32.94 -11.47
C MET A 321 17.74 32.49 -12.33
N ALA A 322 17.63 33.05 -13.53
CA ALA A 322 16.69 32.56 -14.54
C ALA A 322 17.28 31.34 -15.25
N VAL A 323 16.56 30.23 -15.27
CA VAL A 323 16.98 28.99 -15.94
C VAL A 323 15.94 28.59 -16.98
N LEU A 324 16.39 28.07 -18.12
CA LEU A 324 15.49 27.55 -19.14
C LEU A 324 15.07 26.11 -18.80
N GLY A 325 13.78 25.85 -18.82
CA GLY A 325 13.19 24.54 -18.59
C GLY A 325 12.09 24.22 -19.60
N PRO A 326 11.61 22.97 -19.66
CA PRO A 326 10.50 22.58 -20.52
C PRO A 326 9.20 23.17 -20.00
N ARG A 327 8.27 23.46 -20.92
CA ARG A 327 6.95 24.01 -20.58
C ARG A 327 6.24 23.14 -19.55
N THR A 328 6.18 21.84 -19.82
CA THR A 328 5.65 20.82 -18.92
C THR A 328 6.81 19.99 -18.37
N MET A 329 6.84 19.86 -17.05
CA MET A 329 7.71 18.88 -16.40
C MET A 329 6.97 17.56 -16.25
N PRO A 330 7.67 16.41 -16.25
CA PRO A 330 7.06 15.11 -16.00
C PRO A 330 6.53 15.04 -14.57
N ASP A 331 5.34 14.46 -14.41
CA ASP A 331 4.75 14.20 -13.10
C ASP A 331 5.32 12.91 -12.47
N ASN A 332 5.17 12.79 -11.15
CA ASN A 332 5.57 11.61 -10.39
C ASN A 332 7.06 11.25 -10.53
N VAL A 333 7.93 12.26 -10.48
CA VAL A 333 9.38 12.08 -10.52
C VAL A 333 10.03 12.63 -9.25
N ASP A 334 11.07 11.95 -8.78
CA ASP A 334 11.94 12.42 -7.72
C ASP A 334 13.38 12.49 -8.22
N LYS A 335 14.08 13.56 -7.81
CA LYS A 335 15.49 13.81 -8.16
C LYS A 335 15.78 13.66 -9.66
N LEU A 336 14.89 14.14 -10.52
CA LEU A 336 15.12 14.19 -11.96
C LEU A 336 16.20 15.24 -12.26
N THR A 337 17.39 14.76 -12.58
CA THR A 337 18.57 15.57 -12.87
C THR A 337 18.71 15.86 -14.36
N PHE A 338 19.06 17.09 -14.71
CA PHE A 338 19.33 17.50 -16.09
C PHE A 338 20.23 18.75 -16.13
N ASN A 339 20.90 18.95 -17.27
CA ASN A 339 21.72 20.13 -17.50
C ASN A 339 20.92 21.22 -18.22
N SER A 340 21.14 22.47 -17.84
CA SER A 340 20.56 23.64 -18.48
C SER A 340 21.50 24.85 -18.38
N PHE A 341 21.02 26.00 -18.88
CA PHE A 341 21.71 27.27 -18.82
C PHE A 341 20.96 28.25 -17.91
N GLY A 342 21.73 28.96 -17.10
CA GLY A 342 21.25 29.98 -16.19
C GLY A 342 21.77 31.36 -16.53
N LEU A 343 20.98 32.39 -16.20
CA LEU A 343 21.35 33.78 -16.36
C LEU A 343 21.07 34.55 -15.07
N VAL A 344 22.05 35.32 -14.61
CA VAL A 344 21.91 36.24 -13.48
C VAL A 344 22.30 37.64 -13.94
N ALA A 345 21.42 38.60 -13.72
CA ALA A 345 21.69 40.02 -13.84
C ALA A 345 21.80 40.62 -12.44
N HIS A 346 22.81 41.45 -12.21
CA HIS A 346 22.94 42.24 -11.00
C HIS A 346 23.05 43.73 -11.36
N CYS A 347 21.94 44.45 -11.20
CA CYS A 347 21.85 45.86 -11.59
C CYS A 347 22.24 46.81 -10.47
N GLN A 348 22.84 47.94 -10.84
CA GLN A 348 23.18 49.05 -9.96
C GLN A 348 22.75 50.37 -10.63
N PRO A 349 22.18 51.32 -9.88
CA PRO A 349 21.71 52.57 -10.45
C PRO A 349 22.91 53.43 -10.85
N VAL A 350 22.84 54.08 -12.00
CA VAL A 350 23.82 55.13 -12.35
C VAL A 350 23.38 56.39 -11.60
N VAL A 351 24.29 57.03 -10.86
CA VAL A 351 23.93 58.13 -9.94
C VAL A 351 24.54 59.48 -10.31
N ASP A 352 25.50 59.50 -11.22
CA ASP A 352 26.28 60.68 -11.57
C ASP A 352 25.77 61.39 -12.84
N CYS A 353 24.62 60.99 -13.39
CA CYS A 353 24.04 61.68 -14.52
C CYS A 353 23.51 63.08 -14.15
N LEU A 354 23.83 64.05 -15.00
CA LEU A 354 23.41 65.43 -14.91
C LEU A 354 22.23 65.68 -15.87
N VAL A 355 21.15 66.23 -15.33
CA VAL A 355 19.99 66.70 -16.10
C VAL A 355 20.04 68.22 -16.14
N ASN A 356 20.43 68.80 -17.28
CA ASN A 356 20.44 70.25 -17.44
C ASN A 356 19.08 70.71 -18.04
N TYR A 357 18.47 71.72 -17.42
CA TYR A 357 17.19 72.28 -17.86
C TYR A 357 17.33 73.22 -19.07
N THR A 358 18.56 73.45 -19.56
CA THR A 358 18.80 74.23 -20.78
C THR A 358 18.47 73.43 -22.06
N PRO A 359 18.10 74.11 -23.17
CA PRO A 359 17.64 73.44 -24.39
C PRO A 359 18.72 72.67 -25.17
N GLN A 360 20.01 72.70 -24.81
CA GLN A 360 21.08 72.15 -25.66
C GLN A 360 21.75 70.85 -25.14
N THR A 361 21.56 70.47 -23.87
CA THR A 361 22.08 69.18 -23.33
C THR A 361 21.08 68.60 -22.35
N MET A 362 20.37 67.54 -22.74
CA MET A 362 19.16 67.09 -22.02
C MET A 362 19.43 65.98 -21.00
N PHE A 363 20.47 65.16 -21.16
CA PHE A 363 20.85 64.11 -20.20
C PHE A 363 22.31 63.69 -20.41
N TYR A 364 23.17 63.83 -19.40
CA TYR A 364 24.61 63.56 -19.50
C TYR A 364 25.13 62.67 -18.36
N CYS A 365 25.71 61.50 -18.66
CA CYS A 365 26.31 60.61 -17.63
C CYS A 365 27.84 60.49 -17.84
N PRO A 366 28.66 61.12 -16.98
CA PRO A 366 30.13 61.12 -17.12
C PRO A 366 30.81 59.79 -16.76
N SER A 367 30.22 58.93 -15.94
CA SER A 367 30.77 57.62 -15.54
C SER A 367 30.85 56.58 -16.66
N LEU A 368 30.17 56.84 -17.79
CA LEU A 368 30.15 55.98 -18.96
C LEU A 368 31.27 56.35 -19.94
N ASN A 369 31.76 55.39 -20.71
CA ASN A 369 32.82 55.61 -21.70
C ASN A 369 32.35 55.21 -23.12
N PRO A 370 32.29 56.13 -24.09
CA PRO A 370 32.32 57.58 -23.89
C PRO A 370 31.15 58.04 -22.99
N PRO A 371 31.25 59.24 -22.37
CA PRO A 371 30.16 59.81 -21.60
C PRO A 371 28.85 59.81 -22.38
N TYR A 372 27.78 59.32 -21.74
CA TYR A 372 26.48 59.26 -22.41
C TYR A 372 25.90 60.67 -22.53
N ASN A 373 25.53 61.08 -23.74
CA ASN A 373 24.88 62.36 -23.98
C ASN A 373 23.66 62.17 -24.89
N ALA A 374 22.46 62.41 -24.36
CA ALA A 374 21.25 62.52 -25.15
C ALA A 374 20.92 64.01 -25.36
N SER A 375 21.28 64.55 -26.53
CA SER A 375 21.21 65.99 -26.83
C SER A 375 20.16 66.39 -27.87
N THR A 376 19.41 65.45 -28.47
CA THR A 376 18.51 65.74 -29.61
C THR A 376 17.05 65.96 -29.19
N LEU A 377 16.57 67.20 -29.37
CA LEU A 377 15.17 67.62 -29.23
C LEU A 377 14.25 67.12 -30.36
N ASP A 378 14.79 66.66 -31.50
CA ASP A 378 14.01 66.43 -32.72
C ASP A 378 13.35 65.05 -32.87
N THR A 379 13.53 64.14 -31.92
CA THR A 379 12.85 62.84 -31.93
C THR A 379 12.26 62.51 -30.57
N ILE A 380 11.17 63.18 -30.23
CA ILE A 380 10.17 62.74 -29.23
C ILE A 380 9.44 61.46 -29.71
N ALA A 381 9.85 60.87 -30.84
CA ALA A 381 9.47 59.51 -31.20
C ALA A 381 9.99 58.54 -30.12
N ALA A 382 9.05 57.98 -29.36
CA ALA A 382 9.22 57.24 -28.12
C ALA A 382 10.16 55.99 -28.14
N SER A 383 10.81 55.68 -29.26
CA SER A 383 11.68 54.51 -29.45
C SER A 383 13.15 54.74 -29.11
N GLY A 384 13.64 55.98 -29.08
CA GLY A 384 15.08 56.27 -28.92
C GLY A 384 15.63 56.24 -27.49
N PHE A 385 14.76 56.37 -26.47
CA PHE A 385 15.19 56.52 -25.06
C PHE A 385 15.23 55.22 -24.27
N ASN A 386 14.52 54.19 -24.75
CA ASN A 386 14.46 52.90 -24.09
C ASN A 386 15.44 51.96 -24.79
N ARG A 387 16.54 51.61 -24.13
CA ARG A 387 17.64 50.88 -24.76
C ARG A 387 18.41 50.06 -23.75
N ILE A 388 18.93 48.91 -24.20
CA ILE A 388 19.84 48.05 -23.46
C ILE A 388 21.16 47.96 -24.23
N ASP A 389 22.19 48.59 -23.70
CA ASP A 389 23.50 48.61 -24.35
C ASP A 389 24.48 47.72 -23.63
N MET A 390 25.09 46.81 -24.37
CA MET A 390 26.16 46.00 -23.83
C MET A 390 27.41 46.86 -23.57
N LEU A 391 27.99 46.73 -22.39
CA LEU A 391 29.15 47.50 -21.93
C LEU A 391 30.25 46.59 -21.36
N ASN A 392 31.50 46.98 -21.54
CA ASN A 392 32.63 46.33 -20.90
C ASN A 392 32.76 46.81 -19.45
N LEU A 393 32.67 45.87 -18.51
CA LEU A 393 32.68 46.13 -17.06
C LEU A 393 33.99 46.78 -16.57
N THR A 394 35.10 46.62 -17.29
CA THR A 394 36.42 47.08 -16.83
C THR A 394 36.61 48.58 -17.02
N ASN A 395 36.11 49.11 -18.14
CA ASN A 395 36.35 50.50 -18.56
C ASN A 395 35.05 51.26 -18.85
N ASN A 396 33.90 50.67 -18.53
CA ASN A 396 32.55 51.14 -18.87
C ASN A 396 32.39 51.51 -20.35
N ALA A 397 33.23 50.93 -21.22
CA ALA A 397 33.22 51.22 -22.65
C ALA A 397 32.05 50.53 -23.32
N TRP A 398 31.33 51.23 -24.17
CA TRP A 398 30.25 50.60 -24.95
C TRP A 398 30.83 49.68 -26.02
N SER A 399 30.16 48.54 -26.23
CA SER A 399 30.49 47.63 -27.33
C SER A 399 30.29 48.28 -28.72
N SER A 400 29.57 49.41 -28.79
CA SER A 400 29.08 50.07 -30.00
C SER A 400 29.80 51.37 -30.39
N ASP A 401 30.94 51.74 -29.79
CA ASP A 401 31.70 52.95 -30.19
C ASP A 401 32.42 52.81 -31.56
N ILE A 402 31.98 51.86 -32.39
CA ILE A 402 32.26 51.80 -33.84
C ILE A 402 31.15 52.51 -34.67
N SER A 403 30.05 52.93 -34.03
CA SER A 403 29.01 53.78 -34.64
C SER A 403 29.51 55.18 -35.06
N ARG A 404 30.73 55.60 -34.66
CA ARG A 404 31.39 56.79 -35.22
C ARG A 404 31.76 56.65 -36.71
N ILE A 405 31.71 55.43 -37.23
CA ILE A 405 31.85 55.18 -38.66
C ILE A 405 30.42 55.02 -39.19
N ASN A 406 30.03 55.92 -40.11
CA ASN A 406 28.70 56.07 -40.75
C ASN A 406 28.15 54.82 -41.48
N ILE A 407 28.64 53.62 -41.15
CA ILE A 407 28.27 52.33 -41.70
C ILE A 407 27.47 51.64 -40.60
N GLY A 408 26.15 51.84 -40.57
CA GLY A 408 25.22 51.43 -39.50
C GLY A 408 25.21 49.93 -39.15
N ILE A 409 26.29 49.47 -38.50
CA ILE A 409 26.47 48.12 -38.00
C ILE A 409 26.65 48.27 -36.49
N ASP A 410 25.51 48.29 -35.80
CA ASP A 410 25.43 48.27 -34.35
C ASP A 410 25.45 46.81 -33.88
N GLY A 411 26.50 46.41 -33.16
CA GLY A 411 26.57 45.10 -32.50
C GLY A 411 27.84 44.33 -32.86
N GLY A 412 28.62 44.00 -31.84
CA GLY A 412 29.85 43.22 -31.99
C GLY A 412 30.65 43.23 -30.70
N TYR A 413 31.33 42.12 -30.41
CA TYR A 413 32.20 41.95 -29.26
C TYR A 413 33.67 41.94 -29.70
N PRO A 414 34.60 42.57 -28.97
CA PRO A 414 36.02 42.52 -29.31
C PRO A 414 36.59 41.11 -29.14
N LEU A 415 37.54 40.76 -30.02
CA LEU A 415 38.19 39.43 -30.15
C LEU A 415 38.76 38.86 -28.84
N ASP A 416 39.18 39.75 -27.94
CA ASP A 416 39.88 39.40 -26.69
C ASP A 416 38.99 39.50 -25.44
N SER A 417 37.67 39.74 -25.59
CA SER A 417 36.77 39.84 -24.44
C SER A 417 36.30 38.47 -23.95
N VAL A 418 36.62 38.16 -22.69
CA VAL A 418 35.87 37.17 -21.92
C VAL A 418 34.46 37.73 -21.73
N LEU A 419 33.48 37.23 -22.49
CA LEU A 419 32.08 37.71 -22.45
C LEU A 419 31.35 37.38 -21.14
N ASN A 420 31.99 36.76 -20.17
CA ASN A 420 31.30 36.26 -18.98
C ASN A 420 32.13 36.49 -17.71
N PRO A 421 31.73 37.42 -16.84
CA PRO A 421 30.56 38.29 -16.92
C PRO A 421 30.69 39.43 -17.96
N TYR A 422 29.57 39.99 -18.41
CA TYR A 422 29.54 41.21 -19.24
C TYR A 422 28.56 42.24 -18.68
N GLY A 423 28.74 43.51 -19.04
CA GLY A 423 27.87 44.58 -18.57
C GLY A 423 26.72 44.84 -19.54
N ALA A 424 25.58 45.26 -19.02
CA ALA A 424 24.46 45.78 -19.78
C ALA A 424 23.96 47.07 -19.13
N ARG A 425 23.97 48.18 -19.85
CA ARG A 425 23.32 49.42 -19.44
C ARG A 425 21.85 49.31 -19.81
N VAL A 426 20.97 49.45 -18.83
CA VAL A 426 19.53 49.49 -19.05
C VAL A 426 19.06 50.93 -18.85
N SER A 427 18.53 51.54 -19.90
CA SER A 427 17.90 52.86 -19.87
C SER A 427 16.44 52.72 -20.24
N LEU A 428 15.54 53.11 -19.34
CA LEU A 428 14.09 53.02 -19.50
C LEU A 428 13.45 54.38 -19.24
N SER A 429 12.33 54.65 -19.87
CA SER A 429 11.59 55.90 -19.78
C SER A 429 10.08 55.65 -19.77
N TRP A 430 9.41 56.42 -18.93
CA TRP A 430 7.95 56.44 -18.82
C TRP A 430 7.46 57.89 -18.92
N VAL A 431 6.32 58.06 -19.60
CA VAL A 431 5.68 59.37 -19.74
C VAL A 431 4.55 59.44 -18.72
N ASP A 432 4.60 60.46 -17.87
CA ASP A 432 3.51 60.84 -16.99
C ASP A 432 2.62 61.86 -17.70
N ASN A 433 1.39 61.43 -17.98
CA ASN A 433 0.37 62.25 -18.64
C ASN A 433 -0.40 63.14 -17.64
N GLY A 434 -0.05 63.14 -16.35
CA GLY A 434 -0.74 63.91 -15.31
C GLY A 434 -2.09 63.33 -14.88
N ALA A 435 -2.42 62.10 -15.30
CA ALA A 435 -3.67 61.43 -14.98
C ALA A 435 -3.73 60.88 -13.53
N GLY A 436 -2.60 60.85 -12.82
CA GLY A 436 -2.51 60.32 -11.45
C GLY A 436 -2.52 58.79 -11.33
N ASP A 437 -2.57 58.07 -12.46
CA ASP A 437 -2.70 56.59 -12.49
C ASP A 437 -1.40 55.83 -12.17
N THR A 438 -0.24 56.51 -12.10
CA THR A 438 1.06 55.85 -11.87
C THR A 438 1.89 56.71 -10.92
N ALA A 439 2.25 56.14 -9.77
CA ALA A 439 3.14 56.78 -8.82
C ALA A 439 4.61 56.59 -9.24
N PHE A 440 5.34 57.69 -9.32
CA PHE A 440 6.76 57.72 -9.65
C PHE A 440 7.62 58.06 -8.42
N PRO A 441 8.90 57.66 -8.38
CA PRO A 441 9.82 58.04 -7.32
C PRO A 441 10.05 59.55 -7.24
N ALA A 442 10.46 60.01 -6.05
CA ALA A 442 10.85 61.39 -5.84
C ALA A 442 12.06 61.78 -6.72
N ASN A 443 12.11 63.05 -7.13
CA ASN A 443 13.25 63.57 -7.87
C ASN A 443 14.56 63.41 -7.06
N GLY A 444 15.65 62.98 -7.72
CA GLY A 444 16.94 62.71 -7.08
C GLY A 444 17.06 61.32 -6.45
N THR A 445 16.05 60.45 -6.60
CA THR A 445 16.19 59.02 -6.23
C THR A 445 17.30 58.39 -7.09
N PRO A 446 18.23 57.57 -6.53
CA PRO A 446 19.35 57.02 -7.29
C PRO A 446 18.91 56.27 -8.55
N GLY A 447 19.49 56.62 -9.71
CA GLY A 447 19.12 56.06 -11.01
C GLY A 447 17.92 56.72 -11.69
N TRP A 448 17.14 57.53 -10.97
CA TRP A 448 15.93 58.18 -11.47
C TRP A 448 16.16 59.65 -11.82
N TYR A 449 15.66 60.04 -12.98
CA TYR A 449 15.85 61.37 -13.54
C TYR A 449 14.54 61.86 -14.15
N VAL A 450 14.15 63.09 -13.83
CA VAL A 450 12.89 63.67 -14.33
C VAL A 450 13.15 64.91 -15.17
N LYS A 451 12.42 65.03 -16.27
CA LYS A 451 12.34 66.28 -17.03
C LYS A 451 10.90 66.61 -17.38
N GLY A 452 10.50 67.84 -17.06
CA GLY A 452 9.27 68.41 -17.58
C GLY A 452 9.41 68.70 -19.07
N ILE A 453 8.48 68.21 -19.87
CA ILE A 453 8.26 68.68 -21.24
C ILE A 453 7.32 69.89 -21.13
N PRO A 454 7.47 70.93 -21.98
CA PRO A 454 6.43 71.94 -22.12
C PRO A 454 5.05 71.25 -22.29
N PHE A 455 4.00 71.74 -21.63
CA PHE A 455 2.62 71.22 -21.69
C PHE A 455 2.32 69.95 -20.84
N THR A 456 2.34 70.11 -19.50
CA THR A 456 1.77 69.20 -18.47
C THR A 456 2.28 67.75 -18.40
N THR A 457 3.28 67.37 -19.20
CA THR A 457 3.83 66.01 -19.22
C THR A 457 5.25 65.97 -18.64
N ALA A 458 5.55 64.95 -17.83
CA ALA A 458 6.88 64.70 -17.31
C ALA A 458 7.40 63.36 -17.84
N ILE A 459 8.67 63.30 -18.23
CA ILE A 459 9.34 62.04 -18.54
C ILE A 459 10.19 61.66 -17.34
N TYR A 460 9.98 60.44 -16.86
CA TYR A 460 10.82 59.79 -15.85
C TYR A 460 11.74 58.80 -16.55
N TRP A 461 13.05 58.99 -16.43
CA TRP A 461 14.06 58.05 -16.86
C TRP A 461 14.61 57.27 -15.68
N TYR A 462 14.87 56.00 -15.93
CA TYR A 462 15.69 55.17 -15.07
C TYR A 462 16.90 54.67 -15.85
N THR A 463 18.09 54.82 -15.30
CA THR A 463 19.30 54.23 -15.89
C THR A 463 20.11 53.44 -14.85
N SER A 464 20.59 52.28 -15.29
CA SER A 464 21.35 51.35 -14.46
C SER A 464 22.38 50.59 -15.28
N THR A 465 23.41 50.10 -14.61
CA THR A 465 24.38 49.15 -15.17
C THR A 465 24.17 47.80 -14.50
N CYS A 466 23.98 46.76 -15.31
CA CYS A 466 23.77 45.39 -14.88
C CYS A 466 24.97 44.53 -15.22
N THR A 467 25.49 43.80 -14.24
CA THR A 467 26.45 42.72 -14.48
C THR A 467 25.68 41.46 -14.85
N MET A 468 25.84 41.00 -16.08
CA MET A 468 25.21 39.81 -16.64
C MET A 468 26.20 38.65 -16.56
N SER A 469 25.80 37.55 -15.90
CA SER A 469 26.61 36.34 -15.77
C SER A 469 25.82 35.13 -16.24
N ALA A 470 26.38 34.40 -17.20
CA ALA A 470 25.81 33.17 -17.74
C ALA A 470 26.43 31.95 -17.08
N TYR A 471 25.62 30.95 -16.75
CA TYR A 471 26.06 29.74 -16.04
C TYR A 471 25.61 28.46 -16.75
N ASN A 472 26.49 27.47 -16.76
CA ASN A 472 26.13 26.08 -16.99
C ASN A 472 25.68 25.50 -15.64
N VAL A 473 24.46 24.97 -15.59
CA VAL A 473 23.87 24.52 -14.34
C VAL A 473 23.31 23.11 -14.47
N SER A 474 23.47 22.33 -13.42
CA SER A 474 22.79 21.05 -13.26
C SER A 474 21.66 21.24 -12.26
N LEU A 475 20.45 20.90 -12.67
CA LEU A 475 19.24 21.02 -11.87
C LEU A 475 18.74 19.64 -11.45
N SER A 476 18.01 19.61 -10.33
CA SER A 476 17.18 18.50 -9.87
C SER A 476 15.75 19.00 -9.77
N TYR A 477 14.83 18.21 -10.32
CA TYR A 477 13.39 18.43 -10.23
C TYR A 477 12.72 17.29 -9.45
N SER A 478 11.84 17.65 -8.51
CA SER A 478 11.06 16.68 -7.74
C SER A 478 9.61 17.15 -7.59
N THR A 479 8.68 16.21 -7.72
CA THR A 479 7.24 16.40 -7.44
C THR A 479 6.81 15.67 -6.17
N LEU A 480 7.75 15.14 -5.38
CA LEU A 480 7.46 14.28 -4.25
C LEU A 480 6.62 14.98 -3.16
N ASP A 481 6.89 16.28 -2.93
CA ASP A 481 6.17 17.09 -1.94
C ASP A 481 4.88 17.72 -2.48
N GLY A 482 4.41 17.31 -3.67
CA GLY A 482 3.21 17.85 -4.33
C GLY A 482 3.45 19.13 -5.12
N ASP A 483 4.48 19.91 -4.77
CA ASP A 483 4.93 21.06 -5.56
C ASP A 483 6.14 20.69 -6.41
N GLY A 484 6.12 21.05 -7.69
CA GLY A 484 7.27 20.89 -8.58
C GLY A 484 8.41 21.84 -8.17
N ARG A 485 9.42 21.32 -7.47
CA ARG A 485 10.55 22.10 -6.97
C ARG A 485 11.80 21.90 -7.81
N TYR A 486 12.50 23.00 -8.04
CA TYR A 486 13.81 23.03 -8.69
C TYR A 486 14.90 23.25 -7.65
N ALA A 487 15.99 22.50 -7.73
CA ALA A 487 17.17 22.68 -6.89
C ALA A 487 18.44 22.54 -7.74
N LEU A 488 19.49 23.27 -7.36
CA LEU A 488 20.82 23.10 -7.96
C LEU A 488 21.48 21.85 -7.38
N THR A 489 21.97 20.96 -8.24
CA THR A 489 22.69 19.74 -7.80
C THR A 489 24.19 19.95 -7.68
N ASN A 490 24.74 20.88 -8.48
CA ASN A 490 26.15 21.21 -8.53
C ASN A 490 26.35 22.74 -8.38
N PRO A 491 27.55 23.19 -7.99
CA PRO A 491 27.89 24.61 -8.00
C PRO A 491 27.67 25.25 -9.38
N ARG A 492 27.34 26.54 -9.40
CA ARG A 492 27.17 27.30 -10.64
C ARG A 492 28.54 27.43 -11.33
N VAL A 493 28.63 26.99 -12.59
CA VAL A 493 29.87 27.08 -13.38
C VAL A 493 29.67 28.14 -14.46
N LEU A 494 30.58 29.11 -14.57
CA LEU A 494 30.49 30.12 -15.64
C LEU A 494 30.49 29.46 -17.01
N SER A 495 29.53 29.85 -17.86
CA SER A 495 29.44 29.39 -19.23
C SER A 495 30.65 29.85 -20.07
N ASN A 496 31.00 29.03 -21.06
CA ASN A 496 32.03 29.37 -22.04
C ASN A 496 31.53 30.44 -23.02
N PHE A 497 32.44 30.97 -23.84
CA PHE A 497 32.16 32.03 -24.82
C PHE A 497 30.99 31.68 -25.77
N ASN A 498 30.94 30.46 -26.30
CA ASN A 498 29.86 30.06 -27.23
C ASN A 498 28.49 30.10 -26.54
N THR A 499 28.35 29.47 -25.38
CA THR A 499 27.09 29.47 -24.62
C THR A 499 26.70 30.88 -24.18
N THR A 500 27.66 31.67 -23.68
CA THR A 500 27.40 33.05 -23.29
C THR A 500 26.94 33.90 -24.47
N SER A 501 27.57 33.73 -25.65
CA SER A 501 27.17 34.46 -26.86
C SER A 501 25.75 34.13 -27.31
N ALA A 502 25.30 32.87 -27.11
CA ALA A 502 23.93 32.45 -27.39
C ALA A 502 22.94 33.09 -26.41
N ILE A 503 23.24 33.07 -25.11
CA ILE A 503 22.37 33.68 -24.09
C ILE A 503 22.28 35.21 -24.28
N PHE A 504 23.39 35.87 -24.59
CA PHE A 504 23.44 37.33 -24.77
C PHE A 504 22.95 37.79 -26.14
N ALA A 505 22.63 36.88 -27.06
CA ALA A 505 21.96 37.24 -28.31
C ALA A 505 20.60 37.93 -28.05
N ALA A 506 19.98 37.71 -26.89
CA ALA A 506 18.78 38.44 -26.47
C ALA A 506 19.01 39.96 -26.29
N LEU A 507 20.26 40.37 -26.08
CA LEU A 507 20.69 41.77 -25.89
C LEU A 507 21.15 42.42 -27.20
N ASP A 508 21.03 41.72 -28.32
CA ASP A 508 21.42 42.25 -29.62
C ASP A 508 20.65 43.54 -29.94
N PRO A 509 21.30 44.59 -30.49
CA PRO A 509 20.64 45.85 -30.80
C PRO A 509 19.43 45.72 -31.73
N MET A 510 19.38 44.70 -32.58
CA MET A 510 18.25 44.43 -33.48
C MET A 510 17.07 43.74 -32.79
N TYR A 511 17.27 43.18 -31.60
CA TYR A 511 16.27 42.38 -30.88
C TYR A 511 15.86 42.97 -29.53
N GLN A 512 16.73 43.79 -28.93
CA GLN A 512 16.56 44.40 -27.61
C GLN A 512 15.24 45.17 -27.43
N THR A 513 14.61 45.68 -28.51
CA THR A 513 13.35 46.43 -28.41
C THR A 513 12.26 45.59 -27.73
N ASN A 514 12.19 44.28 -28.04
CA ASN A 514 11.22 43.38 -27.41
C ASN A 514 11.51 43.20 -25.90
N LEU A 515 12.78 43.10 -25.53
CA LEU A 515 13.22 42.99 -24.13
C LEU A 515 12.92 44.28 -23.37
N VAL A 516 13.23 45.42 -23.97
CA VAL A 516 12.94 46.75 -23.43
C VAL A 516 11.44 46.95 -23.21
N ASP A 517 10.62 46.62 -24.20
CA ASP A 517 9.16 46.75 -24.10
C ASP A 517 8.60 45.85 -23.00
N TYR A 518 9.10 44.61 -22.89
CA TYR A 518 8.75 43.70 -21.80
C TYR A 518 9.10 44.29 -20.42
N LEU A 519 10.32 44.79 -20.24
CA LEU A 519 10.75 45.37 -18.98
C LEU A 519 9.93 46.60 -18.63
N LYS A 520 9.69 47.49 -19.60
CA LYS A 520 8.90 48.71 -19.40
C LYS A 520 7.47 48.41 -18.94
N TYR A 521 6.85 47.40 -19.56
CA TYR A 521 5.51 46.96 -19.18
C TYR A 521 5.50 46.30 -17.80
N THR A 522 6.42 45.35 -17.57
CA THR A 522 6.45 44.54 -16.34
C THR A 522 6.84 45.35 -15.10
N LEU A 523 7.75 46.32 -15.25
CA LEU A 523 8.22 47.15 -14.14
C LEU A 523 7.25 48.28 -13.75
N ARG A 524 6.20 48.53 -14.54
CA ARG A 524 5.25 49.64 -14.31
C ARG A 524 4.59 49.58 -12.93
N THR A 525 4.30 48.38 -12.43
CA THR A 525 3.71 48.19 -11.08
C THR A 525 4.72 48.34 -9.94
N SER A 526 6.02 48.35 -10.26
CA SER A 526 7.12 48.42 -9.30
C SER A 526 7.76 49.80 -9.21
N LEU A 527 7.32 50.77 -10.01
CA LEU A 527 7.92 52.11 -10.10
C LEU A 527 7.91 52.86 -8.76
N ALA A 528 6.92 52.61 -7.91
CA ALA A 528 6.80 53.27 -6.60
C ALA A 528 7.62 52.59 -5.49
N PHE A 529 8.33 51.49 -5.78
CA PHE A 529 9.12 50.79 -4.77
C PHE A 529 10.39 51.55 -4.39
N PRO A 530 10.92 51.32 -3.17
CA PRO A 530 12.26 51.77 -2.81
C PRO A 530 13.30 51.30 -3.82
N THR A 531 14.37 52.08 -4.01
CA THR A 531 15.39 51.84 -5.03
C THR A 531 15.98 50.42 -4.98
N GLU A 532 16.29 49.91 -3.78
CA GLU A 532 16.84 48.56 -3.59
C GLU A 532 15.87 47.45 -4.06
N THR A 533 14.59 47.59 -3.72
CA THR A 533 13.54 46.67 -4.15
C THR A 533 13.33 46.76 -5.66
N PHE A 534 13.28 47.97 -6.23
CA PHE A 534 13.14 48.18 -7.66
C PHE A 534 14.30 47.54 -8.45
N ILE A 535 15.54 47.73 -7.99
CA ILE A 535 16.74 47.14 -8.60
C ILE A 535 16.69 45.61 -8.56
N THR A 536 16.23 45.03 -7.46
CA THR A 536 16.08 43.57 -7.32
C THR A 536 15.04 43.05 -8.32
N VAL A 537 13.90 43.74 -8.45
CA VAL A 537 12.85 43.40 -9.42
C VAL A 537 13.36 43.56 -10.86
N LEU A 538 14.10 44.63 -11.17
CA LEU A 538 14.73 44.84 -12.47
C LEU A 538 15.73 43.72 -12.79
N SER A 539 16.62 43.39 -11.86
CA SER A 539 17.63 42.34 -12.00
C SER A 539 16.99 40.98 -12.29
N ARG A 540 15.92 40.62 -11.56
CA ARG A 540 15.17 39.39 -11.79
C ARG A 540 14.45 39.38 -13.14
N ASN A 541 13.75 40.44 -13.49
CA ASN A 541 13.04 40.52 -14.77
C ASN A 541 13.99 40.56 -15.98
N MET A 542 15.15 41.22 -15.84
CA MET A 542 16.20 41.23 -16.84
C MET A 542 16.74 39.82 -17.08
N SER A 543 17.07 39.09 -16.01
CA SER A 543 17.50 37.68 -16.10
C SER A 543 16.43 36.80 -16.75
N TYR A 544 15.20 36.91 -16.25
CA TYR A 544 14.06 36.09 -16.69
C TYR A 544 13.76 36.29 -18.17
N ALA A 545 13.63 37.55 -18.60
CA ALA A 545 13.26 37.92 -19.95
C ALA A 545 14.39 37.66 -20.93
N ALA A 546 15.63 38.03 -20.62
CA ALA A 546 16.76 37.77 -21.50
C ALA A 546 16.95 36.25 -21.73
N MET A 547 16.76 35.42 -20.70
CA MET A 547 16.77 33.96 -20.86
C MET A 547 15.60 33.47 -21.72
N GLY A 548 14.41 34.04 -21.55
CA GLY A 548 13.24 33.73 -22.37
C GLY A 548 13.42 34.11 -23.84
N PHE A 549 13.97 35.28 -24.11
CA PHE A 549 14.28 35.78 -25.45
C PHE A 549 15.41 35.00 -26.14
N ALA A 550 16.37 34.45 -25.38
CA ALA A 550 17.40 33.57 -25.91
C ALA A 550 16.91 32.12 -26.14
N SER A 551 15.75 31.73 -25.57
CA SER A 551 15.20 30.37 -25.66
C SER A 551 15.16 29.74 -27.07
N PRO A 552 14.89 30.46 -28.18
CA PRO A 552 14.82 29.86 -29.52
C PRO A 552 16.17 29.37 -30.07
N LEU A 553 17.27 29.74 -29.42
CA LEU A 553 18.64 29.34 -29.78
C LEU A 553 19.05 28.02 -29.11
N PHE A 554 18.18 27.48 -28.26
CA PHE A 554 18.41 26.24 -27.55
C PHE A 554 17.43 25.16 -28.00
N GLU A 555 17.85 23.91 -27.86
CA GLU A 555 17.01 22.73 -28.04
C GLU A 555 17.01 21.87 -26.78
N ARG A 556 16.08 20.92 -26.74
CA ARG A 556 15.93 19.99 -25.62
C ARG A 556 17.04 18.97 -25.62
N ASP A 557 17.49 18.62 -24.43
CA ASP A 557 18.44 17.54 -24.21
C ASP A 557 17.88 16.51 -23.22
N VAL A 558 18.40 15.29 -23.27
CA VAL A 558 17.95 14.22 -22.38
C VAL A 558 18.34 14.51 -20.94
N SER A 559 17.47 14.11 -20.00
CA SER A 559 17.81 14.15 -18.57
C SER A 559 19.01 13.24 -18.28
N THR A 560 19.80 13.56 -17.26
CA THR A 560 20.98 12.78 -16.88
C THR A 560 20.67 11.62 -15.94
N GLY A 561 19.50 11.64 -15.29
CA GLY A 561 19.03 10.56 -14.42
C GLY A 561 17.85 11.02 -13.56
N GLY A 562 17.17 10.08 -12.90
CA GLY A 562 16.08 10.39 -12.00
C GLY A 562 15.33 9.13 -11.58
N ASN A 563 14.41 9.30 -10.65
CA ASN A 563 13.50 8.24 -10.21
C ASN A 563 12.07 8.63 -10.62
N SER A 564 11.31 7.68 -11.14
CA SER A 564 9.87 7.77 -11.16
C SER A 564 9.35 7.19 -9.85
N PHE A 565 8.23 7.71 -9.35
CA PHE A 565 7.58 7.14 -8.20
C PHE A 565 6.13 6.81 -8.48
N GLN A 566 5.62 5.80 -7.79
CA GLN A 566 4.22 5.42 -7.84
C GLN A 566 3.69 5.39 -6.42
N LEU A 567 2.60 6.12 -6.20
CA LEU A 567 1.81 6.00 -4.99
C LEU A 567 1.09 4.64 -5.02
N ARG A 568 1.22 3.87 -3.95
CA ARG A 568 0.54 2.58 -3.76
C ARG A 568 -0.05 2.50 -2.37
N SER A 569 -1.17 1.82 -2.22
CA SER A 569 -1.67 1.49 -0.88
C SER A 569 -0.83 0.37 -0.27
N ALA A 570 -0.33 0.60 0.93
CA ALA A 570 0.35 -0.39 1.75
C ALA A 570 -0.36 -0.59 3.08
N SER A 571 -0.31 -1.81 3.59
CA SER A 571 -0.74 -2.15 4.95
C SER A 571 0.46 -2.42 5.82
N ARG A 572 0.36 -1.94 7.06
CA ARG A 572 1.27 -2.24 8.15
C ARG A 572 0.71 -3.42 8.96
N TYR A 573 1.51 -4.49 9.06
CA TYR A 573 1.24 -5.67 9.87
C TYR A 573 2.22 -5.73 11.05
N PRO A 574 1.80 -5.38 12.27
CA PRO A 574 2.70 -5.40 13.43
C PRO A 574 3.24 -6.82 13.72
N LEU A 575 4.54 -6.92 14.00
CA LEU A 575 5.23 -8.21 14.12
C LEU A 575 4.71 -9.05 15.30
N ALA A 576 4.39 -8.42 16.43
CA ALA A 576 3.92 -9.13 17.63
C ALA A 576 2.59 -9.88 17.42
N PRO A 577 1.48 -9.25 16.98
CA PRO A 577 0.24 -9.97 16.70
C PRO A 577 0.39 -10.95 15.55
N LEU A 578 1.11 -10.58 14.48
CA LEU A 578 1.33 -11.46 13.32
C LEU A 578 2.06 -12.75 13.70
N SER A 579 3.18 -12.63 14.44
CA SER A 579 3.94 -13.79 14.91
C SER A 579 3.13 -14.66 15.87
N THR A 580 2.26 -14.05 16.69
CA THR A 580 1.34 -14.78 17.58
C THR A 580 0.34 -15.62 16.79
N VAL A 581 -0.30 -15.05 15.76
CA VAL A 581 -1.21 -15.78 14.85
C VAL A 581 -0.50 -16.97 14.20
N LEU A 582 0.69 -16.75 13.63
CA LEU A 582 1.48 -17.80 12.99
C LEU A 582 1.90 -18.90 13.98
N ALA A 583 2.36 -18.53 15.17
CA ALA A 583 2.77 -19.48 16.20
C ALA A 583 1.60 -20.37 16.67
N ILE A 584 0.41 -19.79 16.85
CA ILE A 584 -0.79 -20.54 17.23
C ILE A 584 -1.23 -21.48 16.11
N LEU A 585 -1.23 -21.03 14.85
CA LEU A 585 -1.58 -21.87 13.70
C LEU A 585 -0.64 -23.07 13.55
N TYR A 586 0.68 -22.86 13.63
CA TYR A 586 1.64 -23.96 13.58
C TYR A 586 1.52 -24.89 14.79
N SER A 587 1.22 -24.37 15.98
CA SER A 587 0.98 -25.18 17.18
C SER A 587 -0.27 -26.05 17.03
N TYR A 588 -1.35 -25.50 16.47
CA TYR A 588 -2.58 -26.25 16.17
C TYR A 588 -2.35 -27.30 15.08
N ALA A 589 -1.61 -26.96 14.03
CA ALA A 589 -1.23 -27.93 12.99
C ALA A 589 -0.41 -29.08 13.58
N PHE A 590 0.56 -28.78 14.45
CA PHE A 590 1.34 -29.79 15.16
C PHE A 590 0.45 -30.68 16.03
N LEU A 591 -0.49 -30.11 16.78
CA LEU A 591 -1.46 -30.87 17.56
C LEU A 591 -2.28 -31.83 16.66
N ALA A 592 -2.79 -31.33 15.54
CA ALA A 592 -3.52 -32.14 14.56
C ALA A 592 -2.66 -33.29 14.01
N LEU A 593 -1.40 -33.02 13.68
CA LEU A 593 -0.44 -34.02 13.19
C LEU A 593 -0.17 -35.10 14.24
N VAL A 594 0.08 -34.71 15.50
CA VAL A 594 0.33 -35.64 16.61
C VAL A 594 -0.88 -36.54 16.84
N ILE A 595 -2.10 -35.98 16.89
CA ILE A 595 -3.33 -36.77 17.05
C ILE A 595 -3.48 -37.75 15.88
N THR A 596 -3.34 -37.25 14.65
CA THR A 596 -3.48 -38.04 13.42
C THR A 596 -2.46 -39.18 13.38
N ALA A 597 -1.17 -38.89 13.57
CA ALA A 597 -0.10 -39.88 13.61
C ALA A 597 -0.32 -40.91 14.74
N SER A 598 -0.80 -40.46 15.91
CA SER A 598 -1.11 -41.36 17.02
C SER A 598 -2.27 -42.31 16.69
N SER A 599 -3.23 -41.88 15.87
CA SER A 599 -4.36 -42.69 15.41
C SER A 599 -3.95 -43.65 14.27
N VAL A 600 -3.07 -43.24 13.34
CA VAL A 600 -2.57 -44.11 12.26
C VAL A 600 -1.84 -45.35 12.80
N MET A 601 -1.13 -45.19 13.92
CA MET A 601 -0.35 -46.27 14.54
C MET A 601 -1.21 -47.27 15.32
N LEU A 602 -2.53 -47.09 15.35
CA LEU A 602 -3.44 -47.99 16.06
C LEU A 602 -3.82 -49.20 15.20
N SER A 603 -3.85 -50.37 15.84
CA SER A 603 -4.37 -51.60 15.27
C SER A 603 -5.33 -52.26 16.26
N SER A 604 -6.46 -52.77 15.79
CA SER A 604 -7.40 -53.50 16.63
C SER A 604 -7.86 -54.80 15.96
N ARG A 605 -8.49 -55.68 16.74
CA ARG A 605 -9.06 -56.93 16.21
C ARG A 605 -10.26 -56.60 15.33
N GLU A 606 -10.34 -57.27 14.19
CA GLU A 606 -11.48 -57.22 13.26
C GLU A 606 -12.59 -58.16 13.75
N ILE A 607 -13.84 -57.71 13.68
CA ILE A 607 -15.04 -58.52 13.90
C ILE A 607 -15.66 -58.75 12.52
N ILE A 608 -15.82 -60.02 12.16
CA ILE A 608 -16.44 -60.43 10.90
C ILE A 608 -17.83 -60.96 11.24
N VAL A 609 -18.86 -60.28 10.74
CA VAL A 609 -20.27 -60.65 10.89
C VAL A 609 -20.77 -61.14 9.55
N THR A 610 -21.11 -62.42 9.45
CA THR A 610 -21.79 -62.96 8.27
C THR A 610 -23.29 -62.80 8.44
N LYS A 611 -23.91 -61.96 7.60
CA LYS A 611 -25.37 -61.81 7.53
C LYS A 611 -25.97 -62.83 6.55
N ASP A 612 -27.24 -63.17 6.74
CA ASP A 612 -27.99 -64.02 5.82
C ASP A 612 -27.96 -63.43 4.40
N GLY A 613 -27.48 -64.24 3.45
CA GLY A 613 -27.15 -63.82 2.09
C GLY A 613 -25.65 -63.82 1.76
N GLY A 614 -24.78 -64.26 2.68
CA GLY A 614 -23.35 -64.51 2.43
C GLY A 614 -22.47 -63.25 2.33
N LYS A 615 -23.01 -62.07 2.64
CA LYS A 615 -22.23 -60.82 2.68
C LYS A 615 -21.54 -60.70 4.04
N GLU A 616 -20.21 -60.76 4.03
CA GLU A 616 -19.38 -60.47 5.20
C GLU A 616 -19.34 -58.97 5.46
N HIS A 617 -19.79 -58.55 6.64
CA HIS A 617 -19.55 -57.22 7.15
C HIS A 617 -18.36 -57.25 8.11
N ARG A 618 -17.33 -56.47 7.80
CA ARG A 618 -16.08 -56.43 8.58
C ARG A 618 -15.97 -55.08 9.25
N VAL A 619 -15.95 -55.09 10.58
CA VAL A 619 -15.87 -53.88 11.39
C VAL A 619 -14.79 -54.04 12.44
N THR A 620 -14.00 -52.99 12.65
CA THR A 620 -12.97 -53.06 13.70
C THR A 620 -13.56 -52.70 15.06
N THR A 621 -13.11 -53.40 16.11
CA THR A 621 -13.50 -53.10 17.50
C THR A 621 -13.30 -51.64 17.90
N ILE A 622 -12.25 -51.00 17.38
CA ILE A 622 -11.93 -49.61 17.67
C ILE A 622 -12.91 -48.62 17.02
N GLU A 623 -13.42 -48.90 15.82
CA GLU A 623 -14.46 -48.09 15.16
C GLU A 623 -15.76 -48.14 15.96
N LEU A 624 -16.15 -49.32 16.45
CA LEU A 624 -17.35 -49.50 17.26
C LEU A 624 -17.28 -48.77 18.61
N VAL A 625 -16.13 -48.81 19.29
CA VAL A 625 -15.93 -48.10 20.57
C VAL A 625 -15.82 -46.60 20.34
N GLN A 626 -15.13 -46.17 19.27
CA GLN A 626 -15.04 -44.76 18.92
C GLN A 626 -16.42 -44.17 18.61
N LEU A 627 -17.25 -44.86 17.82
CA LEU A 627 -18.60 -44.41 17.49
C LEU A 627 -19.43 -44.17 18.75
N ARG A 628 -19.32 -45.04 19.76
CA ARG A 628 -19.98 -44.91 21.07
C ARG A 628 -19.45 -43.74 21.88
N LEU A 629 -18.15 -43.46 21.79
CA LEU A 629 -17.50 -42.33 22.46
C LEU A 629 -17.81 -40.99 21.79
N THR A 630 -18.01 -40.93 20.48
CA THR A 630 -18.23 -39.66 19.77
C THR A 630 -19.70 -39.39 19.48
N ASN A 631 -20.54 -40.43 19.44
CA ASN A 631 -21.96 -40.31 19.12
C ASN A 631 -22.83 -40.87 20.25
N ALA A 632 -23.52 -39.96 20.96
CA ALA A 632 -24.47 -40.33 22.02
C ALA A 632 -25.59 -41.25 21.51
N LEU A 633 -25.96 -41.15 20.23
CA LEU A 633 -26.99 -41.99 19.60
C LEU A 633 -26.61 -43.47 19.63
N ALA A 634 -25.33 -43.81 19.42
CA ALA A 634 -24.86 -45.19 19.49
C ALA A 634 -24.95 -45.76 20.92
N SER A 635 -24.73 -44.93 21.94
CA SER A 635 -24.92 -45.34 23.35
C SER A 635 -26.40 -45.52 23.70
N ILE A 636 -27.28 -44.75 23.07
CA ILE A 636 -28.73 -44.90 23.22
C ILE A 636 -29.19 -46.21 22.55
N ALA A 637 -28.61 -46.55 21.38
CA ALA A 637 -28.97 -47.75 20.62
C ALA A 637 -28.84 -49.01 21.46
N GLU A 638 -27.75 -49.17 22.23
CA GLU A 638 -27.54 -50.33 23.11
C GLU A 638 -28.68 -50.57 24.12
N ARG A 639 -29.38 -49.50 24.52
CA ARG A 639 -30.44 -49.58 25.53
C ARG A 639 -31.82 -49.78 24.91
N PHE A 640 -31.98 -49.49 23.63
CA PHE A 640 -33.26 -49.52 22.92
C PHE A 640 -33.26 -50.45 21.70
N VAL A 641 -32.19 -51.20 21.47
CA VAL A 641 -32.10 -52.17 20.36
C VAL A 641 -33.13 -53.27 20.54
N ASP A 642 -33.68 -53.74 19.42
CA ASP A 642 -34.57 -54.89 19.40
C ASP A 642 -33.77 -56.15 19.82
N PRO A 643 -34.13 -56.81 20.93
CA PRO A 643 -33.44 -58.03 21.37
C PRO A 643 -33.50 -59.16 20.32
N ALA A 644 -34.41 -59.09 19.35
CA ALA A 644 -34.46 -60.03 18.24
C ALA A 644 -33.38 -59.81 17.17
N ARG A 645 -32.68 -58.68 17.16
CA ARG A 645 -31.67 -58.30 16.16
C ARG A 645 -30.41 -57.67 16.78
N PRO A 646 -29.66 -58.42 17.59
CA PRO A 646 -28.45 -57.91 18.25
C PRO A 646 -27.35 -57.46 17.26
N GLU A 647 -27.39 -57.95 16.02
CA GLU A 647 -26.46 -57.59 14.94
C GLU A 647 -26.50 -56.11 14.55
N LEU A 648 -27.60 -55.39 14.85
CA LEU A 648 -27.71 -53.95 14.60
C LEU A 648 -26.70 -53.12 15.42
N LEU A 649 -26.23 -53.63 16.58
CA LEU A 649 -25.21 -52.95 17.40
C LEU A 649 -23.80 -53.00 16.82
N LEU A 650 -23.60 -53.76 15.73
CA LEU A 650 -22.35 -53.90 15.01
C LEU A 650 -22.29 -53.01 13.76
N GLU A 651 -23.34 -52.22 13.49
CA GLU A 651 -23.34 -51.23 12.41
C GLU A 651 -22.35 -50.09 12.67
N THR A 652 -21.72 -49.58 11.60
CA THR A 652 -20.75 -48.47 11.68
C THR A 652 -21.41 -47.09 11.76
N SER A 653 -22.74 -47.04 11.64
CA SER A 653 -23.56 -45.83 11.64
C SER A 653 -24.56 -45.92 12.78
N ALA A 654 -24.57 -44.90 13.64
CA ALA A 654 -25.44 -44.88 14.81
C ALA A 654 -26.93 -44.82 14.46
N VAL A 655 -27.28 -44.35 13.26
CA VAL A 655 -28.68 -44.32 12.77
C VAL A 655 -29.11 -45.72 12.36
N ASP A 656 -28.23 -46.47 11.68
CA ASP A 656 -28.52 -47.82 11.20
C ASP A 656 -28.60 -48.85 12.35
N MET A 657 -28.15 -48.47 13.55
CA MET A 657 -28.39 -49.25 14.78
C MET A 657 -29.86 -49.25 15.21
N PHE A 658 -30.68 -48.32 14.70
CA PHE A 658 -32.11 -48.23 14.99
C PHE A 658 -32.92 -48.69 13.79
N HIS A 659 -33.89 -49.57 14.06
CA HIS A 659 -34.90 -49.92 13.06
C HIS A 659 -36.15 -49.07 13.30
N GLU A 660 -36.22 -47.89 12.69
CA GLU A 660 -37.41 -47.04 12.78
C GLU A 660 -38.55 -47.61 11.94
N HIS A 661 -39.63 -48.03 12.59
CA HIS A 661 -40.89 -48.38 11.95
C HIS A 661 -41.88 -47.19 12.04
N PRO A 662 -42.81 -47.04 11.08
CA PRO A 662 -43.86 -46.01 11.15
C PRO A 662 -44.70 -46.06 12.44
N HIS A 663 -44.74 -47.22 13.10
CA HIS A 663 -45.42 -47.47 14.36
C HIS A 663 -44.47 -47.63 15.56
N ALA A 664 -43.22 -47.19 15.45
CA ALA A 664 -42.24 -47.28 16.53
C ALA A 664 -42.70 -46.49 17.77
N LYS A 665 -42.48 -47.09 18.95
CA LYS A 665 -42.94 -46.50 20.22
C LYS A 665 -42.18 -45.22 20.51
N ARG A 666 -42.92 -44.13 20.75
CA ARG A 666 -42.34 -42.83 21.12
C ARG A 666 -41.88 -42.83 22.58
N LEU A 667 -40.77 -42.13 22.85
CA LEU A 667 -40.23 -41.94 24.19
C LEU A 667 -40.98 -40.82 24.91
N GLY A 668 -41.29 -41.04 26.19
CA GLY A 668 -41.87 -40.02 27.07
C GLY A 668 -41.12 -39.94 28.39
N VAL A 669 -41.13 -38.76 28.99
CA VAL A 669 -40.55 -38.51 30.32
C VAL A 669 -41.66 -38.68 31.35
N VAL A 670 -41.52 -39.64 32.25
CA VAL A 670 -42.54 -39.96 33.26
C VAL A 670 -41.98 -39.70 34.66
N MET A 671 -42.71 -38.92 35.46
CA MET A 671 -42.47 -38.83 36.89
C MET A 671 -43.22 -39.98 37.58
N LYS A 672 -42.48 -40.82 38.29
CA LYS A 672 -43.03 -41.89 39.12
C LYS A 672 -42.86 -41.52 40.58
N ASP A 673 -43.97 -41.20 41.24
CA ASP A 673 -44.04 -41.16 42.70
C ASP A 673 -43.90 -42.60 43.20
N CYS A 674 -42.81 -42.88 43.90
CA CYS A 674 -42.65 -44.12 44.65
C CYS A 674 -42.98 -43.81 46.11
N GLU A 675 -44.12 -44.31 46.58
CA GLU A 675 -44.40 -44.45 48.02
C GLU A 675 -43.72 -45.75 48.48
N GLY A 676 -42.65 -45.60 49.26
CA GLY A 676 -42.07 -46.70 50.02
C GLY A 676 -42.49 -46.53 51.48
N GLU A 677 -43.11 -47.57 52.06
CA GLU A 677 -43.22 -47.70 53.50
C GLU A 677 -41.88 -48.24 54.02
N ASP A 678 -41.14 -47.41 54.76
CA ASP A 678 -40.03 -47.89 55.57
C ASP A 678 -40.61 -48.68 56.76
N GLU A 679 -39.94 -49.76 57.21
CA GLU A 679 -40.35 -50.63 58.34
C GLU A 679 -40.56 -49.90 59.68
N ALA A 680 -40.34 -48.58 59.73
CA ALA A 680 -40.62 -47.70 60.87
C ALA A 680 -41.92 -46.88 60.74
N GLY A 681 -42.74 -47.09 59.70
CA GLY A 681 -44.06 -46.45 59.56
C GLY A 681 -44.05 -44.98 59.11
N MET A 682 -42.92 -44.46 58.59
CA MET A 682 -42.89 -43.17 57.90
C MET A 682 -42.97 -43.36 56.39
N VAL A 683 -44.05 -42.86 55.77
CA VAL A 683 -44.22 -42.82 54.32
C VAL A 683 -43.31 -41.73 53.74
N ARG A 684 -42.23 -42.11 53.07
CA ARG A 684 -41.35 -41.17 52.36
C ARG A 684 -41.70 -41.18 50.87
N ARG A 685 -42.37 -40.13 50.40
CA ARG A 685 -42.58 -39.92 48.96
C ARG A 685 -41.26 -39.60 48.30
N THR A 686 -40.81 -40.50 47.42
CA THR A 686 -39.62 -40.27 46.61
C THR A 686 -40.06 -40.14 45.16
N GLN A 687 -39.90 -38.95 44.59
CA GLN A 687 -40.15 -38.71 43.17
C GLN A 687 -38.95 -39.19 42.36
N SER A 688 -39.18 -40.17 41.49
CA SER A 688 -38.16 -40.66 40.56
C SER A 688 -38.55 -40.32 39.13
N LEU A 689 -37.64 -39.70 38.40
CA LEU A 689 -37.84 -39.26 37.02
C LEU A 689 -37.29 -40.35 36.10
N ARG A 690 -38.14 -40.96 35.27
CA ARG A 690 -37.76 -42.08 34.40
C ARG A 690 -38.26 -41.86 32.97
N VAL A 691 -37.39 -42.07 32.00
CA VAL A 691 -37.77 -42.08 30.58
C VAL A 691 -38.26 -43.49 30.26
N GLU A 692 -39.52 -43.63 29.84
CA GLU A 692 -40.14 -44.91 29.50
C GLU A 692 -40.90 -44.80 28.16
N SER A 693 -41.15 -45.95 27.54
CA SER A 693 -42.04 -46.05 26.37
C SER A 693 -43.49 -45.74 26.78
N VAL A 694 -44.13 -44.80 26.09
CA VAL A 694 -45.41 -44.18 26.49
C VAL A 694 -46.60 -45.16 26.48
N GLU A 695 -46.47 -46.31 25.82
CA GLU A 695 -47.60 -47.21 25.55
C GLU A 695 -48.08 -48.03 26.76
N ARG A 696 -47.28 -48.15 27.84
CA ARG A 696 -47.65 -48.98 29.00
C ARG A 696 -48.70 -48.39 29.96
N ARG A 697 -49.13 -47.13 29.80
CA ARG A 697 -50.09 -46.50 30.72
C ARG A 697 -51.43 -46.09 30.13
N LEU A 698 -51.57 -45.98 28.81
CA LEU A 698 -52.87 -45.61 28.23
C LEU A 698 -53.91 -46.75 28.32
N THR A 699 -53.48 -48.00 28.47
CA THR A 699 -54.38 -49.15 28.66
C THR A 699 -54.66 -49.51 30.13
N ARG A 700 -53.88 -49.01 31.10
CA ARG A 700 -54.05 -49.38 32.52
C ARG A 700 -54.93 -48.43 33.33
N ARG A 701 -55.45 -47.35 32.73
CA ARG A 701 -56.33 -46.37 33.39
C ARG A 701 -57.80 -46.48 32.96
N SER A 702 -58.18 -47.57 32.27
CA SER A 702 -59.56 -47.77 31.79
C SER A 702 -60.36 -48.86 32.50
N ASP A 703 -59.79 -49.59 33.46
CA ASP A 703 -60.50 -50.58 34.28
C ASP A 703 -60.48 -50.18 35.75
N SER A 704 -61.43 -49.32 36.11
CA SER A 704 -62.00 -49.24 37.46
C SER A 704 -63.45 -48.83 37.27
N THR A 705 -64.26 -49.86 37.11
CA THR A 705 -65.71 -49.89 36.97
C THR A 705 -66.46 -48.90 37.85
N MET A 706 -67.31 -48.16 37.15
CA MET A 706 -68.53 -47.52 37.60
C MET A 706 -69.48 -48.55 38.21
N THR A 707 -69.88 -48.35 39.48
CA THR A 707 -71.18 -48.82 40.00
C THR A 707 -72.02 -47.57 40.28
N ILE A 708 -73.13 -47.46 39.56
CA ILE A 708 -74.12 -46.38 39.58
C ILE A 708 -75.41 -46.95 40.20
N VAL A 709 -75.96 -46.19 41.17
CA VAL A 709 -77.42 -46.01 41.50
C VAL A 709 -78.11 -47.21 42.18
N GLU A 710 -78.97 -47.07 43.21
CA GLU A 710 -80.11 -46.17 43.39
C GLU A 710 -80.61 -46.05 44.86
N THR A 711 -81.19 -44.87 45.15
CA THR A 711 -82.25 -44.49 46.15
C THR A 711 -82.08 -44.76 47.66
N VAL A 712 -82.07 -43.68 48.47
CA VAL A 712 -83.24 -42.88 48.92
C VAL A 712 -82.87 -41.41 48.94
#